data_AF-A0A9P5JHG5-F1
#
_entry.id   AF-A0A9P5JHG5-F1
#
_cell.length_a   1.000
_cell.length_b   1.000
_cell.length_c   1.000
_cell.angle_alpha   90.00
_cell.angle_beta   90.00
_cell.angle_gamma   90.00
#
_symmetry.space_group_name_H-M   'P 1'
#
loop_
_entity.id
_entity.type
_entity.pdbx_description
1 polymer ?
#
loop_
_entity_poly.entity_id
_entity_poly.type
_entity_poly.pdbx_seq_one_letter_code
_entity_poly.pdbx_strand_id
1 'polypeptide(L)'
;MHSATLLLALLGATFSVALPIRRDVTLDPAATAEAQQRDNTATRALTAVPIKCTSTGPTSVSGAGGTLNPTAAAEANPRDNTATRALSAAQIKTSSGQCLDIDPLSGDFRENLIPIQLKACDGSPNQQWDVITQGVHTNTPGQALIVSTLTNGCLNFDPRRAAGNQVLLFSCGGRADGGGQITNSQQFAFSGVPTSAIALIPANGNNAVCLTGSGALLDQAACNTASPSANELFTFVGGGAPTIVAAVSTTPKASTKSKTKTKTKSKTTTTTSTTTSAPVLVVATTTSSGPTSVSGAGGTLNPTAAAEANPRDNTATRALSAAQIKTSSGQCLDIDPLSGDFRENLIPVQLKACDGSPNQQWDVITQGVHTNTPGQALIVSTLMNGCLNFDPRRAAGNQVLLFSCGGRADGTGQITNSQQFAFSGVPTSAIPLIPANGNNAVCLTGTGSLLDQAACNTASPSADELFTFVGGNGGAVNAATTTTSSSPAATTSSSTAPASTTAAPATTTTASSTTAGGPTSVSGAGGTLNPTAAAEANPRDNTATRAFTAAQIKTSSGECLFIDPLSGDFRENLIPVQSKPCDGSAGQQWDVITAGVHNNVPGQALIVSTLTNGCLNFDPRRAAGNQVLLFSCGGRADGGGQVTNSQLFAFDSTKTTNVALLPQNGNNAVCLTAGSGADLDQTACSGASSATGAELFSFVA
;
A
#
# COMPACT_ATOMS: atom_id res chain seq x y z
N MET A 1 -79.87 -17.20 -10.03
CA MET A 1 -79.17 -18.50 -9.92
C MET A 1 -78.08 -18.52 -10.98
N HIS A 2 -76.81 -18.65 -10.59
CA HIS A 2 -75.64 -18.19 -11.35
C HIS A 2 -75.00 -19.25 -12.26
N SER A 3 -74.57 -18.79 -13.44
CA SER A 3 -73.43 -19.18 -14.29
C SER A 3 -73.20 -20.63 -14.72
N ALA A 4 -73.34 -20.87 -16.03
CA ALA A 4 -72.61 -21.90 -16.78
C ALA A 4 -72.50 -21.50 -18.27
N THR A 5 -71.28 -21.17 -18.74
CA THR A 5 -71.00 -21.11 -20.18
C THR A 5 -69.61 -21.70 -20.47
N LEU A 6 -69.66 -22.71 -21.33
CA LEU A 6 -68.61 -23.59 -21.86
C LEU A 6 -67.89 -22.91 -23.03
N LEU A 7 -66.56 -23.01 -23.14
CA LEU A 7 -65.86 -22.77 -24.41
C LEU A 7 -64.64 -23.71 -24.57
N LEU A 8 -64.70 -24.49 -25.65
CA LEU A 8 -63.75 -25.54 -26.06
C LEU A 8 -62.84 -24.96 -27.16
N ALA A 9 -61.52 -25.05 -27.00
CA ALA A 9 -60.53 -24.54 -27.95
C ALA A 9 -60.10 -25.62 -28.96
N LEU A 10 -60.06 -25.25 -30.25
CA LEU A 10 -59.64 -26.08 -31.38
C LEU A 10 -58.24 -25.68 -31.89
N LEU A 11 -57.51 -26.69 -32.37
CA LEU A 11 -56.18 -26.66 -32.98
C LEU A 11 -56.08 -25.83 -34.28
N GLY A 12 -54.89 -25.31 -34.56
CA GLY A 12 -54.45 -24.91 -35.91
C GLY A 12 -52.96 -24.54 -35.94
N ALA A 13 -52.14 -25.37 -36.59
CA ALA A 13 -50.69 -25.18 -36.75
C ALA A 13 -50.36 -24.51 -38.10
N THR A 14 -49.37 -23.62 -38.13
CA THR A 14 -48.63 -23.21 -39.35
C THR A 14 -47.15 -22.97 -39.05
N PHE A 15 -46.28 -23.58 -39.85
CA PHE A 15 -44.84 -23.35 -39.92
C PHE A 15 -44.54 -22.28 -40.99
N SER A 16 -43.63 -21.33 -40.71
CA SER A 16 -43.06 -20.41 -41.70
C SER A 16 -41.54 -20.55 -41.75
N VAL A 17 -41.02 -20.74 -42.96
CA VAL A 17 -39.59 -20.80 -43.31
C VAL A 17 -39.16 -19.42 -43.83
N ALA A 18 -38.07 -18.85 -43.32
CA ALA A 18 -37.49 -17.60 -43.79
C ALA A 18 -36.16 -17.85 -44.53
N LEU A 19 -36.04 -17.31 -45.75
CA LEU A 19 -34.84 -17.31 -46.60
C LEU A 19 -33.97 -16.07 -46.30
N PRO A 20 -32.63 -16.14 -46.48
CA PRO A 20 -31.74 -15.00 -46.25
C PRO A 20 -31.69 -14.06 -47.46
N ILE A 21 -31.89 -12.76 -47.20
CA ILE A 21 -31.72 -11.68 -48.18
C ILE A 21 -30.24 -11.27 -48.20
N ARG A 22 -29.55 -11.44 -49.34
CA ARG A 22 -28.26 -10.78 -49.60
C ARG A 22 -28.51 -9.42 -50.24
N ARG A 23 -27.93 -8.36 -49.67
CA ARG A 23 -27.79 -7.06 -50.32
C ARG A 23 -26.33 -6.90 -50.73
N ASP A 24 -26.09 -6.84 -52.03
CA ASP A 24 -24.80 -6.41 -52.57
C ASP A 24 -24.73 -4.88 -52.51
N VAL A 25 -23.65 -4.36 -51.91
CA VAL A 25 -23.32 -2.94 -51.89
C VAL A 25 -22.06 -2.76 -52.73
N THR A 26 -22.20 -2.11 -53.88
CA THR A 26 -21.06 -1.71 -54.72
C THR A 26 -20.56 -0.35 -54.21
N LEU A 27 -19.33 -0.32 -53.67
CA LEU A 27 -18.68 0.91 -53.24
C LEU A 27 -18.03 1.62 -54.44
N ASP A 28 -18.32 2.91 -54.56
CA ASP A 28 -17.77 3.80 -55.57
C ASP A 28 -16.27 4.11 -55.27
N PRO A 29 -15.34 3.72 -56.16
CA PRO A 29 -13.92 3.95 -55.97
C PRO A 29 -13.54 5.45 -55.93
N ALA A 30 -14.33 6.32 -56.58
CA ALA A 30 -14.04 7.76 -56.61
C ALA A 30 -14.42 8.46 -55.29
N ALA A 31 -15.55 8.07 -54.68
CA ALA A 31 -15.96 8.54 -53.36
C ALA A 31 -14.99 8.08 -52.25
N THR A 32 -14.32 6.94 -52.45
CA THR A 32 -13.30 6.43 -51.52
C THR A 32 -11.98 7.22 -51.63
N ALA A 33 -11.64 7.72 -52.82
CA ALA A 33 -10.42 8.51 -53.05
C ALA A 33 -10.55 9.98 -52.59
N GLU A 34 -11.72 10.60 -52.70
CA GLU A 34 -11.95 11.97 -52.19
C GLU A 34 -12.06 12.04 -50.65
N ALA A 35 -12.45 10.94 -49.98
CA ALA A 35 -12.45 10.86 -48.52
C ALA A 35 -11.04 10.74 -47.91
N GLN A 36 -10.02 10.39 -48.70
CA GLN A 36 -8.62 10.27 -48.23
C GLN A 36 -7.78 11.54 -48.36
N GLN A 37 -8.32 12.63 -48.92
CA GLN A 37 -7.53 13.84 -49.20
C GLN A 37 -7.91 15.09 -48.39
N ARG A 38 -8.77 14.97 -47.37
CA ARG A 38 -9.05 16.06 -46.42
C ARG A 38 -8.94 15.60 -44.97
N ASP A 39 -7.80 15.06 -44.57
CA ASP A 39 -7.43 15.11 -43.14
C ASP A 39 -5.93 14.92 -42.89
N ASN A 40 -5.16 16.00 -43.02
CA ASN A 40 -3.76 16.04 -42.57
C ASN A 40 -3.60 16.84 -41.26
N THR A 41 -4.70 17.10 -40.52
CA THR A 41 -4.68 17.93 -39.30
C THR A 41 -5.44 17.32 -38.12
N ALA A 42 -6.25 16.28 -38.30
CA ALA A 42 -6.74 15.48 -37.18
C ALA A 42 -5.67 14.51 -36.68
N THR A 43 -5.08 14.87 -35.54
CA THR A 43 -4.77 13.99 -34.41
C THR A 43 -4.58 12.51 -34.73
N ARG A 44 -3.33 12.05 -34.56
CA ARG A 44 -2.91 10.65 -34.39
C ARG A 44 -3.58 9.98 -33.17
N ALA A 45 -4.91 9.85 -33.18
CA ALA A 45 -5.72 9.22 -32.14
C ALA A 45 -5.86 7.69 -32.33
N LEU A 46 -5.06 7.05 -33.19
CA LEU A 46 -5.19 5.63 -33.52
C LEU A 46 -3.90 4.79 -33.37
N THR A 47 -2.93 5.22 -32.55
CA THR A 47 -1.73 4.37 -32.25
C THR A 47 -1.57 3.95 -30.79
N ALA A 48 -2.61 4.10 -29.98
CA ALA A 48 -2.72 3.39 -28.71
C ALA A 48 -4.13 2.82 -28.59
N VAL A 49 -4.37 1.71 -29.29
CA VAL A 49 -5.44 0.81 -28.86
C VAL A 49 -4.88 0.17 -27.59
N PRO A 50 -5.36 0.50 -26.38
CA PRO A 50 -5.01 -0.28 -25.20
C PRO A 50 -5.40 -1.72 -25.51
N ILE A 51 -4.61 -2.69 -25.04
CA ILE A 51 -4.97 -4.10 -25.14
C ILE A 51 -6.33 -4.26 -24.46
N LYS A 52 -7.39 -4.17 -25.25
CA LYS A 52 -8.71 -4.62 -24.86
C LYS A 52 -8.60 -6.12 -25.00
N CYS A 53 -8.09 -6.76 -23.94
CA CYS A 53 -8.23 -8.19 -23.76
C CYS A 53 -9.72 -8.49 -23.93
N THR A 54 -10.10 -8.98 -25.11
CA THR A 54 -11.45 -9.46 -25.40
C THR A 54 -11.70 -10.83 -24.75
N SER A 55 -10.74 -11.33 -23.98
CA SER A 55 -10.94 -12.40 -23.01
C SER A 55 -11.85 -11.89 -21.90
N THR A 56 -13.08 -12.39 -21.88
CA THR A 56 -14.05 -12.19 -20.79
C THR A 56 -13.70 -13.01 -19.53
N GLY A 57 -12.50 -13.58 -19.46
CA GLY A 57 -11.99 -14.34 -18.32
C GLY A 57 -10.77 -13.67 -17.67
N PRO A 58 -10.51 -13.97 -16.39
CA PRO A 58 -9.34 -13.46 -15.66
C PRO A 58 -8.04 -13.88 -16.38
N THR A 59 -7.24 -12.90 -16.83
CA THR A 59 -5.91 -13.14 -17.40
C THR A 59 -4.92 -13.32 -16.27
N SER A 60 -4.40 -14.52 -16.07
CA SER A 60 -3.35 -14.78 -15.07
C SER A 60 -2.03 -14.10 -15.47
N VAL A 61 -1.30 -13.58 -14.48
CA VAL A 61 0.07 -13.05 -14.66
C VAL A 61 1.09 -14.04 -14.10
N SER A 62 2.26 -14.16 -14.75
CA SER A 62 3.28 -15.17 -14.43
C SER A 62 4.34 -14.71 -13.44
N GLY A 63 4.38 -13.41 -13.09
CA GLY A 63 5.36 -12.82 -12.19
C GLY A 63 5.02 -13.06 -10.71
N ALA A 64 4.40 -12.06 -10.07
CA ALA A 64 4.06 -12.10 -8.64
C ALA A 64 2.84 -12.98 -8.30
N GLY A 65 2.28 -13.69 -9.28
CA GLY A 65 1.00 -14.38 -9.18
C GLY A 65 -0.20 -13.43 -9.22
N GLY A 66 -1.38 -13.98 -9.53
CA GLY A 66 -2.63 -13.23 -9.56
C GLY A 66 -3.24 -13.07 -10.96
N THR A 67 -4.24 -12.20 -11.04
CA THR A 67 -4.96 -11.85 -12.28
C THR A 67 -4.67 -10.40 -12.61
N LEU A 68 -4.32 -10.11 -13.87
CA LEU A 68 -4.17 -8.75 -14.38
C LEU A 68 -5.43 -7.95 -14.05
N ASN A 69 -5.27 -6.78 -13.43
CA ASN A 69 -6.35 -5.83 -13.23
C ASN A 69 -6.15 -4.67 -14.20
N PRO A 70 -6.88 -4.62 -15.32
CA PRO A 70 -6.68 -3.59 -16.34
C PRO A 70 -6.90 -2.16 -15.81
N THR A 71 -7.81 -1.98 -14.86
CA THR A 71 -8.05 -0.67 -14.24
C THR A 71 -6.85 -0.25 -13.41
N ALA A 72 -6.35 -1.14 -12.55
CA ALA A 72 -5.19 -0.84 -11.71
C ALA A 72 -3.90 -0.66 -12.55
N ALA A 73 -3.74 -1.40 -13.65
CA ALA A 73 -2.63 -1.21 -14.59
C ALA A 73 -2.71 0.13 -15.32
N ALA A 74 -3.92 0.57 -15.73
CA ALA A 74 -4.13 1.86 -16.36
C ALA A 74 -3.90 3.04 -15.39
N GLU A 75 -4.30 2.89 -14.13
CA GLU A 75 -4.02 3.85 -13.06
C GLU A 75 -2.53 3.90 -12.73
N ALA A 76 -1.85 2.75 -12.70
CA ALA A 76 -0.44 2.65 -12.40
C ALA A 76 0.47 3.18 -13.50
N ASN A 77 0.07 3.05 -14.77
CA ASN A 77 0.90 3.45 -15.90
C ASN A 77 0.18 4.48 -16.79
N PRO A 78 -0.11 5.69 -16.26
CA PRO A 78 -0.75 6.74 -17.04
C PRO A 78 0.22 7.26 -18.09
N ARG A 79 -0.25 7.41 -19.33
CA ARG A 79 0.54 8.00 -20.41
C ARG A 79 0.73 9.50 -20.18
N ASP A 80 1.97 9.95 -20.09
CA ASP A 80 2.31 11.37 -20.10
C ASP A 80 2.16 11.95 -21.52
N ASN A 81 1.03 12.59 -21.79
CA ASN A 81 0.76 13.24 -23.06
C ASN A 81 1.44 14.61 -23.20
N THR A 82 2.02 15.14 -22.12
CA THR A 82 2.76 16.42 -22.09
C THR A 82 4.26 16.25 -22.29
N ALA A 83 4.73 15.00 -22.29
CA ALA A 83 6.14 14.65 -22.39
C ALA A 83 6.79 15.12 -23.69
N THR A 84 7.98 15.71 -23.56
CA THR A 84 8.92 15.88 -24.68
C THR A 84 9.68 14.57 -24.90
N ARG A 85 9.42 13.94 -26.04
CA ARG A 85 10.02 12.67 -26.44
C ARG A 85 11.20 12.93 -27.36
N ALA A 86 12.41 12.59 -26.91
CA ALA A 86 13.62 12.63 -27.75
C ALA A 86 13.58 11.52 -28.82
N LEU A 87 13.02 10.36 -28.47
CA LEU A 87 12.76 9.25 -29.37
C LEU A 87 11.33 8.75 -29.11
N SER A 88 10.64 8.32 -30.15
CA SER A 88 9.34 7.68 -30.03
C SER A 88 9.29 6.34 -30.76
N ALA A 89 8.76 5.31 -30.09
CA ALA A 89 8.66 3.94 -30.58
C ALA A 89 10.00 3.38 -31.13
N ALA A 90 11.12 3.74 -30.50
CA ALA A 90 12.44 3.22 -30.85
C ALA A 90 12.64 1.81 -30.28
N GLN A 91 13.27 0.95 -31.05
CA GLN A 91 13.88 -0.27 -30.52
C GLN A 91 15.22 0.07 -29.88
N ILE A 92 15.51 -0.57 -28.74
CA ILE A 92 16.81 -0.47 -28.05
C ILE A 92 17.53 -1.80 -28.25
N LYS A 93 18.68 -1.77 -28.91
CA LYS A 93 19.47 -2.95 -29.30
C LYS A 93 20.74 -3.04 -28.48
N THR A 94 21.00 -4.20 -27.90
CA THR A 94 22.30 -4.56 -27.32
C THR A 94 23.36 -4.68 -28.42
N SER A 95 24.64 -4.69 -28.05
CA SER A 95 25.75 -4.95 -28.98
C SER A 95 25.73 -6.35 -29.60
N SER A 96 25.04 -7.32 -28.98
CA SER A 96 24.81 -8.64 -29.55
C SER A 96 23.76 -8.67 -30.68
N GLY A 97 23.03 -7.55 -30.86
CA GLY A 97 21.96 -7.42 -31.84
C GLY A 97 20.56 -7.79 -31.32
N GLN A 98 20.43 -8.24 -30.07
CA GLN A 98 19.13 -8.47 -29.42
C GLN A 98 18.48 -7.16 -28.98
N CYS A 99 17.15 -7.12 -29.02
CA CYS A 99 16.32 -6.00 -28.58
C CYS A 99 15.83 -6.18 -27.15
N LEU A 100 15.68 -5.07 -26.43
CA LEU A 100 14.94 -5.01 -25.18
C LEU A 100 13.46 -5.29 -25.47
N ASP A 101 12.93 -6.31 -24.81
CA ASP A 101 11.60 -6.88 -25.03
C ASP A 101 10.88 -7.06 -23.69
N ILE A 102 9.56 -6.92 -23.69
CA ILE A 102 8.75 -7.08 -22.48
C ILE A 102 7.62 -8.07 -22.71
N ASP A 103 7.25 -8.78 -21.65
CA ASP A 103 5.99 -9.51 -21.60
C ASP A 103 5.08 -8.81 -20.58
N PRO A 104 3.98 -8.13 -21.01
CA PRO A 104 3.10 -7.40 -20.10
C PRO A 104 2.46 -8.30 -19.03
N LEU A 105 2.39 -9.63 -19.27
CA LEU A 105 1.85 -10.59 -18.32
C LEU A 105 2.88 -11.14 -17.34
N SER A 106 4.15 -10.77 -17.47
CA SER A 106 5.22 -11.25 -16.59
C SER A 106 5.43 -10.41 -15.33
N GLY A 107 4.63 -9.35 -15.16
CA GLY A 107 4.64 -8.48 -13.98
C GLY A 107 3.67 -8.90 -12.86
N ASP A 108 3.31 -7.93 -12.03
CA ASP A 108 2.21 -8.00 -11.08
C ASP A 108 0.86 -7.62 -11.74
N PHE A 109 -0.21 -7.59 -10.95
CA PHE A 109 -1.56 -7.25 -11.45
C PHE A 109 -1.71 -5.82 -11.99
N ARG A 110 -0.71 -4.95 -11.77
CA ARG A 110 -0.61 -3.56 -12.26
C ARG A 110 0.36 -3.40 -13.42
N GLU A 111 0.89 -4.50 -13.97
CA GLU A 111 1.98 -4.48 -14.96
C GLU A 111 3.27 -3.85 -14.43
N ASN A 112 3.47 -3.83 -13.11
CA ASN A 112 4.76 -3.51 -12.50
C ASN A 112 5.65 -4.75 -12.41
N LEU A 113 6.94 -4.55 -12.18
CA LEU A 113 7.91 -5.64 -11.98
C LEU A 113 8.06 -6.56 -13.19
N ILE A 114 7.71 -6.10 -14.40
CA ILE A 114 7.94 -6.84 -15.65
C ILE A 114 9.46 -6.88 -15.92
N PRO A 115 10.10 -8.05 -15.95
CA PRO A 115 11.51 -8.15 -16.30
C PRO A 115 11.77 -7.74 -17.74
N ILE A 116 12.92 -7.13 -18.01
CA ILE A 116 13.33 -6.81 -19.38
C ILE A 116 14.06 -8.01 -19.99
N GLN A 117 13.49 -8.54 -21.06
CA GLN A 117 14.01 -9.69 -21.78
C GLN A 117 14.87 -9.22 -22.96
N LEU A 118 15.82 -10.06 -23.37
CA LEU A 118 16.62 -9.87 -24.58
C LEU A 118 16.17 -10.87 -25.64
N LYS A 119 15.52 -10.37 -26.69
CA LYS A 119 14.99 -11.18 -27.79
C LYS A 119 15.52 -10.74 -29.14
N ALA A 120 15.33 -11.58 -30.16
CA ALA A 120 15.56 -11.18 -31.53
C ALA A 120 14.68 -9.98 -31.87
N CYS A 121 15.26 -8.99 -32.55
CA CYS A 121 14.53 -7.80 -32.94
C CYS A 121 13.51 -8.12 -34.02
N ASP A 122 12.23 -7.87 -33.73
CA ASP A 122 11.11 -8.15 -34.63
C ASP A 122 10.23 -6.92 -34.93
N GLY A 123 10.45 -5.81 -34.21
CA GLY A 123 9.70 -4.57 -34.37
C GLY A 123 8.33 -4.58 -33.69
N SER A 124 8.03 -5.62 -32.91
CA SER A 124 6.80 -5.75 -32.15
C SER A 124 6.62 -4.58 -31.17
N PRO A 125 5.38 -4.25 -30.77
CA PRO A 125 5.11 -3.24 -29.75
C PRO A 125 5.85 -3.49 -28.43
N ASN A 126 6.10 -4.75 -28.10
CA ASN A 126 6.85 -5.19 -26.91
C ASN A 126 8.32 -4.73 -26.92
N GLN A 127 8.85 -4.33 -28.07
CA GLN A 127 10.22 -3.84 -28.25
C GLN A 127 10.30 -2.34 -28.52
N GLN A 128 9.19 -1.62 -28.41
CA GLN A 128 9.11 -0.20 -28.74
C GLN A 128 9.13 0.65 -27.48
N TRP A 129 10.08 1.59 -27.45
CA TRP A 129 10.41 2.42 -26.31
C TRP A 129 10.37 3.90 -26.69
N ASP A 130 9.78 4.71 -25.82
CA ASP A 130 9.91 6.16 -25.86
C ASP A 130 11.06 6.60 -24.95
N VAL A 131 11.82 7.61 -25.38
CA VAL A 131 12.84 8.25 -24.54
C VAL A 131 12.36 9.66 -24.23
N ILE A 132 11.99 9.88 -22.97
CA ILE A 132 11.38 11.14 -22.50
C ILE A 132 12.43 11.96 -21.76
N THR A 133 12.66 13.20 -22.20
CA THR A 133 13.64 14.11 -21.58
C THR A 133 12.99 15.23 -20.76
N GLN A 134 11.70 15.51 -20.99
CA GLN A 134 10.88 16.43 -20.19
C GLN A 134 9.45 15.90 -20.09
N GLY A 135 8.74 16.17 -19.00
CA GLY A 135 7.39 15.69 -18.75
C GLY A 135 6.98 15.78 -17.27
N VAL A 136 5.85 15.19 -16.92
CA VAL A 136 5.31 15.13 -15.54
C VAL A 136 6.30 14.45 -14.59
N HIS A 137 6.99 13.42 -15.07
CA HIS A 137 7.89 12.59 -14.26
C HIS A 137 9.37 12.80 -14.54
N THR A 138 9.78 13.72 -15.42
CA THR A 138 11.21 14.04 -15.59
C THR A 138 11.37 15.44 -16.12
N ASN A 139 12.26 16.24 -15.51
CA ASN A 139 12.71 17.52 -16.06
C ASN A 139 14.19 17.77 -15.74
N THR A 140 14.93 16.71 -15.39
CA THR A 140 16.34 16.81 -15.02
C THR A 140 17.21 16.91 -16.28
N PRO A 141 17.97 18.00 -16.47
CA PRO A 141 18.86 18.12 -17.62
C PRO A 141 19.89 16.97 -17.67
N GLY A 142 20.10 16.41 -18.85
CA GLY A 142 21.05 15.32 -19.06
C GLY A 142 20.56 13.94 -18.60
N GLN A 143 19.28 13.81 -18.24
CA GLN A 143 18.64 12.55 -17.88
C GLN A 143 17.42 12.29 -18.77
N ALA A 144 17.05 11.02 -18.92
CA ALA A 144 15.82 10.61 -19.59
C ALA A 144 15.14 9.45 -18.86
N LEU A 145 13.83 9.33 -19.09
CA LEU A 145 13.08 8.10 -18.84
C LEU A 145 13.07 7.25 -20.10
N ILE A 146 13.19 5.95 -19.93
CA ILE A 146 12.99 4.97 -21.00
C ILE A 146 11.66 4.29 -20.70
N VAL A 147 10.66 4.50 -21.55
CA VAL A 147 9.26 4.16 -21.27
C VAL A 147 8.77 3.17 -22.31
N SER A 148 8.14 2.08 -21.87
CA SER A 148 7.51 1.14 -22.80
C SER A 148 6.33 1.82 -23.49
N THR A 149 6.27 1.75 -24.82
CA THR A 149 5.11 2.27 -25.57
C THR A 149 3.87 1.40 -25.42
N LEU A 150 4.03 0.14 -24.97
CA LEU A 150 2.96 -0.82 -24.81
C LEU A 150 2.23 -0.63 -23.48
N THR A 151 2.98 -0.56 -22.38
CA THR A 151 2.41 -0.48 -21.02
C THR A 151 2.47 0.91 -20.41
N ASN A 152 3.24 1.85 -20.98
CA ASN A 152 3.62 3.14 -20.39
C ASN A 152 4.45 3.03 -19.09
N GLY A 153 4.90 1.84 -18.69
CA GLY A 153 5.80 1.69 -17.56
C GLY A 153 7.20 2.25 -17.88
N CYS A 154 7.92 2.66 -16.84
CA CYS A 154 9.27 3.18 -16.90
C CYS A 154 10.30 2.07 -16.61
N LEU A 155 11.38 2.03 -17.39
CA LEU A 155 12.56 1.25 -17.05
C LEU A 155 13.08 1.70 -15.68
N ASN A 156 13.33 0.74 -14.80
CA ASN A 156 13.68 0.96 -13.41
C ASN A 156 14.82 0.03 -13.02
N PHE A 157 15.83 0.61 -12.36
CA PHE A 157 16.96 -0.12 -11.83
C PHE A 157 16.96 -0.12 -10.29
N ASP A 158 16.79 -1.29 -9.69
CA ASP A 158 16.82 -1.49 -8.23
C ASP A 158 18.01 -2.38 -7.82
N PRO A 159 19.12 -1.79 -7.32
CA PRO A 159 20.31 -2.55 -6.95
C PRO A 159 20.08 -3.48 -5.74
N ARG A 160 18.97 -3.34 -5.02
CA ARG A 160 18.64 -4.16 -3.85
C ARG A 160 18.07 -5.52 -4.23
N ARG A 161 17.63 -5.69 -5.49
CA ARG A 161 17.09 -6.96 -5.99
C ARG A 161 18.22 -7.94 -6.29
N ALA A 162 17.88 -9.24 -6.29
CA ALA A 162 18.81 -10.28 -6.73
C ALA A 162 19.19 -10.07 -8.21
N ALA A 163 20.41 -10.48 -8.58
CA ALA A 163 20.86 -10.48 -9.97
C ALA A 163 19.84 -11.20 -10.88
N GLY A 164 19.65 -10.69 -12.10
CA GLY A 164 18.60 -11.10 -13.02
C GLY A 164 17.22 -10.52 -12.72
N ASN A 165 17.04 -9.75 -11.65
CA ASN A 165 15.79 -9.04 -11.32
C ASN A 165 16.03 -7.57 -10.95
N GLN A 166 17.19 -7.02 -11.29
CA GLN A 166 17.58 -5.65 -10.92
C GLN A 166 17.06 -4.62 -11.93
N VAL A 167 16.78 -5.03 -13.16
CA VAL A 167 16.27 -4.16 -14.22
C VAL A 167 14.89 -4.65 -14.66
N LEU A 168 13.88 -3.80 -14.46
CA LEU A 168 12.48 -4.13 -14.69
C LEU A 168 11.69 -2.90 -15.12
N LEU A 169 10.45 -3.10 -15.57
CA LEU A 169 9.47 -2.05 -15.75
C LEU A 169 8.72 -1.79 -14.45
N PHE A 170 8.52 -0.51 -14.14
CA PHE A 170 7.75 -0.06 -13.00
C PHE A 170 7.02 1.23 -13.35
N SER A 171 5.90 1.48 -12.70
CA SER A 171 5.11 2.70 -12.82
C SER A 171 5.99 3.96 -12.77
N CYS A 172 5.76 4.87 -13.72
CA CYS A 172 6.47 6.14 -13.83
C CYS A 172 6.03 7.06 -12.68
N GLY A 173 6.93 7.38 -11.75
CA GLY A 173 6.58 8.13 -10.52
C GLY A 173 7.12 7.50 -9.24
N GLY A 174 7.76 6.32 -9.34
CA GLY A 174 8.46 5.67 -8.24
C GLY A 174 7.56 4.97 -7.21
N ARG A 175 6.24 5.11 -7.34
CA ARG A 175 5.23 4.34 -6.58
C ARG A 175 4.52 3.36 -7.50
N ALA A 176 3.99 2.28 -6.94
CA ALA A 176 3.35 1.21 -7.72
C ALA A 176 2.02 1.63 -8.37
N ASP A 177 1.42 2.73 -7.92
CA ASP A 177 0.10 3.23 -8.30
C ASP A 177 0.13 4.37 -9.34
N GLY A 178 1.25 4.63 -10.00
CA GLY A 178 1.38 5.75 -10.94
C GLY A 178 1.66 7.09 -10.27
N GLY A 179 1.50 7.16 -8.94
CA GLY A 179 1.71 8.37 -8.16
C GLY A 179 3.18 8.62 -7.80
N GLY A 180 3.41 9.69 -7.04
CA GLY A 180 4.70 10.00 -6.46
C GLY A 180 5.60 10.91 -7.30
N GLN A 181 6.88 10.92 -6.95
CA GLN A 181 7.92 11.65 -7.66
C GLN A 181 8.91 10.65 -8.21
N ILE A 182 9.36 10.88 -9.45
CA ILE A 182 10.40 10.08 -10.07
C ILE A 182 11.59 9.94 -9.12
N THR A 183 12.13 8.72 -9.04
CA THR A 183 13.35 8.49 -8.27
C THR A 183 14.53 8.36 -9.22
N ASN A 184 15.74 8.50 -8.69
CA ASN A 184 16.97 8.27 -9.43
C ASN A 184 17.10 6.83 -9.99
N SER A 185 16.27 5.89 -9.54
CA SER A 185 16.20 4.53 -10.09
C SER A 185 15.58 4.43 -11.49
N GLN A 186 14.85 5.46 -11.93
CA GLN A 186 14.16 5.48 -13.23
C GLN A 186 14.81 6.47 -14.22
N GLN A 187 15.82 7.21 -13.78
CA GLN A 187 16.52 8.21 -14.59
C GLN A 187 17.81 7.62 -15.17
N PHE A 188 18.01 7.81 -16.47
CA PHE A 188 19.19 7.34 -17.19
C PHE A 188 19.91 8.50 -17.86
N ALA A 189 21.24 8.49 -17.78
CA ALA A 189 22.07 9.53 -18.39
C ALA A 189 21.79 9.62 -19.91
N PHE A 190 21.40 10.79 -20.38
CA PHE A 190 20.99 11.02 -21.76
C PHE A 190 21.25 12.46 -22.20
N SER A 191 22.22 12.66 -23.10
CA SER A 191 22.64 13.98 -23.59
C SER A 191 22.07 14.34 -24.97
N GLY A 192 20.96 13.70 -25.36
CA GLY A 192 20.33 13.85 -26.68
C GLY A 192 20.36 12.56 -27.50
N VAL A 193 19.72 12.59 -28.68
CA VAL A 193 19.63 11.41 -29.55
C VAL A 193 21.03 10.92 -29.95
N PRO A 194 21.42 9.72 -29.52
CA PRO A 194 22.79 9.26 -29.75
C PRO A 194 22.97 8.83 -31.21
N THR A 195 24.08 9.26 -31.82
CA THR A 195 24.49 8.85 -33.18
C THR A 195 25.34 7.56 -33.19
N SER A 196 25.67 7.04 -32.01
CA SER A 196 26.46 5.84 -31.79
C SER A 196 25.93 5.08 -30.56
N ALA A 197 26.46 3.89 -30.29
CA ALA A 197 26.03 3.12 -29.13
C ALA A 197 26.41 3.86 -27.83
N ILE A 198 25.50 3.88 -26.85
CA ILE A 198 25.72 4.50 -25.54
C ILE A 198 25.51 3.48 -24.42
N ALA A 199 26.14 3.72 -23.27
CA ALA A 199 25.82 2.97 -22.07
C ALA A 199 24.54 3.52 -21.43
N LEU A 200 23.67 2.63 -20.97
CA LEU A 200 22.53 2.99 -20.14
C LEU A 200 22.98 3.02 -18.68
N ILE A 201 23.18 4.23 -18.16
CA ILE A 201 23.70 4.46 -16.81
C ILE A 201 22.54 4.94 -15.92
N PRO A 202 22.05 4.12 -14.99
CA PRO A 202 21.01 4.54 -14.06
C PRO A 202 21.57 5.57 -13.06
N ALA A 203 20.80 6.60 -12.73
CA ALA A 203 21.26 7.71 -11.90
C ALA A 203 21.57 7.27 -10.45
N ASN A 204 20.81 6.34 -9.88
CA ASN A 204 21.13 5.70 -8.59
C ASN A 204 22.33 4.73 -8.64
N GLY A 205 22.87 4.44 -9.82
CA GLY A 205 24.11 3.70 -10.02
C GLY A 205 25.38 4.55 -9.83
N ASN A 206 25.25 5.87 -9.64
CA ASN A 206 26.34 6.81 -9.36
C ASN A 206 27.55 6.69 -10.31
N ASN A 207 27.30 6.47 -11.60
CA ASN A 207 28.32 6.23 -12.64
C ASN A 207 29.24 5.02 -12.39
N ALA A 208 28.88 4.14 -11.47
CA ALA A 208 29.60 2.89 -11.18
C ALA A 208 28.91 1.66 -11.78
N VAL A 209 27.70 1.82 -12.31
CA VAL A 209 26.86 0.75 -12.85
C VAL A 209 26.39 1.11 -14.25
N CYS A 210 26.44 0.12 -15.15
CA CYS A 210 25.82 0.17 -16.46
C CYS A 210 24.91 -1.04 -16.63
N LEU A 211 23.85 -0.88 -17.40
CA LEU A 211 23.04 -2.03 -17.80
C LEU A 211 23.83 -2.90 -18.76
N THR A 212 23.64 -4.21 -18.68
CA THR A 212 24.28 -5.18 -19.57
C THR A 212 23.34 -6.35 -19.84
N GLY A 213 23.53 -7.02 -20.97
CA GLY A 213 22.84 -8.28 -21.22
C GLY A 213 23.44 -9.43 -20.42
N SER A 214 22.59 -10.14 -19.66
CA SER A 214 22.95 -11.32 -18.88
C SER A 214 22.04 -12.48 -19.28
N GLY A 215 22.52 -13.33 -20.20
CA GLY A 215 21.70 -14.39 -20.79
C GLY A 215 20.50 -13.83 -21.54
N ALA A 216 19.29 -14.23 -21.13
CA ALA A 216 18.03 -13.81 -21.74
C ALA A 216 17.42 -12.53 -21.11
N LEU A 217 18.07 -11.94 -20.11
CA LEU A 217 17.57 -10.80 -19.35
C LEU A 217 18.54 -9.61 -19.43
N LEU A 218 17.99 -8.42 -19.24
CA LEU A 218 18.77 -7.23 -18.94
C LEU A 218 19.12 -7.21 -17.46
N ASP A 219 20.38 -6.92 -17.15
CA ASP A 219 20.90 -6.88 -15.79
C ASP A 219 21.91 -5.73 -15.66
N GLN A 220 22.70 -5.72 -14.59
CA GLN A 220 23.76 -4.74 -14.37
C GLN A 220 25.17 -5.35 -14.39
N ALA A 221 26.15 -4.50 -14.67
CA ALA A 221 27.56 -4.75 -14.43
C ALA A 221 28.23 -3.51 -13.82
N ALA A 222 29.34 -3.74 -13.13
CA ALA A 222 30.24 -2.67 -12.75
C ALA A 222 30.75 -1.98 -14.02
N CYS A 223 30.70 -0.65 -14.06
CA CYS A 223 30.91 0.11 -15.29
C CYS A 223 32.03 1.12 -15.18
N ASN A 224 32.85 1.17 -16.23
CA ASN A 224 33.69 2.33 -16.51
C ASN A 224 32.97 3.23 -17.51
N THR A 225 32.30 4.26 -17.03
CA THR A 225 31.51 5.17 -17.89
C THR A 225 32.32 5.94 -18.93
N ALA A 226 33.64 6.05 -18.75
CA ALA A 226 34.54 6.64 -19.76
C ALA A 226 34.89 5.66 -20.89
N SER A 227 34.76 4.35 -20.65
CA SER A 227 35.03 3.30 -21.63
C SER A 227 34.19 2.06 -21.32
N PRO A 228 32.86 2.10 -21.57
CA PRO A 228 31.98 0.97 -21.29
C PRO A 228 32.36 -0.26 -22.09
N SER A 229 32.16 -1.44 -21.51
CA SER A 229 32.38 -2.71 -22.20
C SER A 229 31.39 -2.86 -23.36
N ALA A 230 31.73 -3.66 -24.38
CA ALA A 230 30.86 -3.81 -25.55
C ALA A 230 29.43 -4.29 -25.19
N ASN A 231 29.30 -5.21 -24.22
CA ASN A 231 28.03 -5.72 -23.69
C ASN A 231 27.25 -4.70 -22.82
N GLU A 232 27.82 -3.53 -22.54
CA GLU A 232 27.15 -2.42 -21.83
C GLU A 232 26.65 -1.33 -22.79
N LEU A 233 26.89 -1.49 -24.10
CA LEU A 233 26.53 -0.52 -25.13
C LEU A 233 25.23 -0.88 -25.84
N PHE A 234 24.37 0.14 -26.01
CA PHE A 234 23.05 0.04 -26.62
C PHE A 234 22.89 1.03 -27.77
N THR A 235 22.24 0.59 -28.83
CA THR A 235 21.89 1.42 -29.99
C THR A 235 20.38 1.62 -30.07
N PHE A 236 19.96 2.83 -30.39
CA PHE A 236 18.56 3.16 -30.59
C PHE A 236 18.25 3.17 -32.09
N VAL A 237 17.21 2.46 -32.50
CA VAL A 237 16.82 2.29 -33.91
C VAL A 237 15.33 2.50 -34.07
N GLY A 238 14.93 3.15 -35.17
CA GLY A 238 13.50 3.26 -35.54
C GLY A 238 12.71 4.38 -34.87
N GLY A 239 13.32 5.29 -34.10
CA GLY A 239 12.65 6.45 -33.52
C GLY A 239 12.88 7.74 -34.31
N GLY A 240 11.84 8.29 -34.93
CA GLY A 240 11.90 9.65 -35.47
C GLY A 240 11.82 10.69 -34.35
N ALA A 241 12.64 11.74 -34.41
CA ALA A 241 12.42 12.91 -33.57
C ALA A 241 11.06 13.54 -33.96
N PRO A 242 10.15 13.84 -33.01
CA PRO A 242 8.91 14.51 -33.35
C PRO A 242 9.22 15.89 -33.95
N THR A 243 8.59 16.21 -35.07
CA THR A 243 8.68 17.53 -35.71
C THR A 243 8.12 18.57 -34.75
N ILE A 244 9.00 19.35 -34.12
CA ILE A 244 8.61 20.40 -33.18
C ILE A 244 7.92 21.52 -33.97
N VAL A 245 6.63 21.73 -33.75
CA VAL A 245 5.94 22.96 -34.18
C VAL A 245 6.36 24.04 -33.18
N ALA A 246 7.29 24.90 -33.60
CA ALA A 246 7.88 25.91 -32.73
C ALA A 246 6.81 26.92 -32.24
N ALA A 247 6.59 26.98 -30.93
CA ALA A 247 5.92 28.09 -30.29
C ALA A 247 6.84 29.33 -30.35
N VAL A 248 6.29 30.43 -30.84
CA VAL A 248 6.92 31.75 -30.95
C VAL A 248 7.37 32.22 -29.55
N SER A 249 8.68 32.35 -29.35
CA SER A 249 9.24 33.05 -28.21
C SER A 249 10.11 34.21 -28.70
N THR A 250 9.73 35.41 -28.27
CA THR A 250 10.40 36.69 -28.56
C THR A 250 11.76 36.76 -27.84
N THR A 251 12.81 37.02 -28.61
CA THR A 251 14.17 37.32 -28.12
C THR A 251 14.23 38.67 -27.39
N PRO A 252 15.20 38.84 -26.48
CA PRO A 252 16.21 39.89 -26.71
C PRO A 252 17.63 39.36 -26.81
N LYS A 253 18.38 40.11 -27.62
CA LYS A 253 19.73 39.89 -28.13
C LYS A 253 20.77 40.41 -27.13
N ALA A 254 21.83 39.64 -26.86
CA ALA A 254 23.11 40.20 -26.45
C ALA A 254 24.27 39.33 -26.95
N SER A 255 25.19 39.96 -27.66
CA SER A 255 26.38 39.36 -28.26
C SER A 255 27.54 39.31 -27.27
N THR A 256 28.45 38.35 -27.43
CA THR A 256 29.89 38.67 -27.54
C THR A 256 30.69 37.50 -28.11
N LYS A 257 31.70 37.85 -28.90
CA LYS A 257 32.63 36.99 -29.65
C LYS A 257 33.66 36.35 -28.72
N SER A 258 34.13 35.14 -29.05
CA SER A 258 35.57 34.88 -29.12
C SER A 258 35.91 33.68 -30.01
N LYS A 259 36.96 33.85 -30.81
CA LYS A 259 37.58 32.83 -31.69
C LYS A 259 38.61 32.05 -30.86
N THR A 260 38.88 30.79 -31.18
CA THR A 260 40.25 30.25 -31.41
C THR A 260 40.17 28.87 -32.09
N LYS A 261 41.01 28.67 -33.12
CA LYS A 261 41.23 27.44 -33.89
C LYS A 261 42.15 26.48 -33.14
N THR A 262 41.94 25.16 -33.26
CA THR A 262 43.07 24.22 -33.45
C THR A 262 42.61 22.94 -34.17
N LYS A 263 43.36 22.53 -35.20
CA LYS A 263 43.25 21.27 -35.95
C LYS A 263 44.22 20.25 -35.35
N THR A 264 43.80 19.00 -35.17
CA THR A 264 44.72 17.84 -35.19
C THR A 264 44.02 16.57 -35.68
N LYS A 265 44.65 15.89 -36.66
CA LYS A 265 44.33 14.57 -37.23
C LYS A 265 45.04 13.47 -36.43
N SER A 266 44.43 12.29 -36.27
CA SER A 266 45.11 10.96 -36.25
C SER A 266 44.05 9.85 -36.30
N LYS A 267 43.94 9.05 -37.37
CA LYS A 267 44.68 7.81 -37.75
C LYS A 267 44.17 6.56 -37.00
N THR A 268 43.27 5.85 -37.68
CA THR A 268 42.69 4.54 -37.34
C THR A 268 43.68 3.41 -37.66
N THR A 269 43.78 2.40 -36.80
CA THR A 269 44.40 1.10 -37.14
C THR A 269 43.59 -0.01 -36.47
N THR A 270 43.00 -0.87 -37.31
CA THR A 270 42.16 -2.01 -36.96
C THR A 270 43.04 -3.25 -36.79
N THR A 271 42.81 -4.06 -35.75
CA THR A 271 43.31 -5.44 -35.67
C THR A 271 42.24 -6.32 -35.05
N THR A 272 41.87 -7.37 -35.79
CA THR A 272 40.82 -8.34 -35.46
C THR A 272 41.50 -9.66 -35.06
N SER A 273 41.11 -10.27 -33.94
CA SER A 273 41.45 -11.66 -33.64
C SER A 273 40.27 -12.34 -32.93
N THR A 274 39.67 -13.31 -33.61
CA THR A 274 38.60 -14.18 -33.14
C THR A 274 39.19 -15.48 -32.57
N THR A 275 38.68 -15.94 -31.42
CA THR A 275 38.82 -17.32 -30.96
C THR A 275 37.52 -17.78 -30.32
N THR A 276 37.01 -18.91 -30.81
CA THR A 276 35.72 -19.54 -30.48
C THR A 276 35.94 -20.63 -29.45
N SER A 277 35.10 -20.71 -28.42
CA SER A 277 34.93 -21.91 -27.56
C SER A 277 33.52 -21.89 -26.96
N ALA A 278 32.77 -22.98 -27.17
CA ALA A 278 31.39 -23.15 -26.73
C ALA A 278 31.32 -23.94 -25.40
N PRO A 279 30.39 -23.64 -24.47
CA PRO A 279 30.09 -24.53 -23.36
C PRO A 279 28.67 -25.14 -23.42
N VAL A 280 28.60 -26.32 -22.81
CA VAL A 280 27.46 -27.24 -22.68
C VAL A 280 26.42 -26.72 -21.69
N LEU A 281 25.13 -26.84 -22.04
CA LEU A 281 23.97 -26.39 -21.27
C LEU A 281 23.55 -27.45 -20.22
N VAL A 282 23.48 -27.05 -18.94
CA VAL A 282 22.83 -27.80 -17.86
C VAL A 282 21.54 -27.06 -17.50
N VAL A 283 20.39 -27.71 -17.70
CA VAL A 283 19.06 -27.17 -17.39
C VAL A 283 18.70 -27.53 -15.94
N ALA A 284 18.48 -26.52 -15.10
CA ALA A 284 17.90 -26.67 -13.77
C ALA A 284 16.42 -26.26 -13.81
N THR A 285 15.53 -27.19 -13.48
CA THR A 285 14.08 -26.99 -13.36
C THR A 285 13.75 -26.33 -12.02
N THR A 286 13.14 -25.15 -12.02
CA THR A 286 12.58 -24.50 -10.83
C THR A 286 11.12 -24.91 -10.63
N THR A 287 10.85 -25.52 -9.48
CA THR A 287 9.52 -25.89 -9.00
C THR A 287 8.77 -24.66 -8.48
N SER A 288 7.56 -24.45 -8.98
CA SER A 288 6.57 -23.47 -8.47
C SER A 288 6.29 -23.74 -6.98
N SER A 289 6.66 -22.79 -6.11
CA SER A 289 6.31 -22.81 -4.70
C SER A 289 4.88 -22.30 -4.52
N GLY A 290 4.03 -23.11 -3.88
CA GLY A 290 2.66 -22.76 -3.53
C GLY A 290 2.56 -21.59 -2.52
N PRO A 291 1.32 -21.24 -2.10
CA PRO A 291 1.08 -20.16 -1.16
C PRO A 291 1.90 -20.32 0.13
N THR A 292 2.68 -19.29 0.48
CA THR A 292 3.48 -19.29 1.72
C THR A 292 2.57 -19.01 2.91
N SER A 293 2.34 -20.03 3.74
CA SER A 293 1.61 -19.86 5.00
C SER A 293 2.41 -19.02 6.00
N VAL A 294 1.73 -18.15 6.73
CA VAL A 294 2.31 -17.42 7.87
C VAL A 294 1.91 -18.09 9.18
N SER A 295 2.82 -18.11 10.15
CA SER A 295 2.68 -18.88 11.40
C SER A 295 2.05 -18.07 12.56
N GLY A 296 1.95 -16.75 12.44
CA GLY A 296 1.43 -15.87 13.50
C GLY A 296 -0.10 -15.84 13.59
N ALA A 297 -0.74 -14.95 12.82
CA ALA A 297 -2.20 -14.76 12.84
C ALA A 297 -2.97 -15.75 11.95
N GLY A 298 -2.28 -16.74 11.39
CA GLY A 298 -2.81 -17.64 10.36
C GLY A 298 -3.01 -16.95 9.01
N GLY A 299 -3.12 -17.76 7.96
CA GLY A 299 -3.34 -17.30 6.59
C GLY A 299 -2.13 -17.48 5.68
N THR A 300 -2.18 -16.83 4.52
CA THR A 300 -1.12 -16.84 3.51
C THR A 300 -0.54 -15.44 3.42
N LEU A 301 0.78 -15.34 3.37
CA LEU A 301 1.46 -14.07 3.12
C LEU A 301 0.88 -13.42 1.87
N ASN A 302 0.51 -12.15 1.97
CA ASN A 302 0.14 -11.33 0.83
C ASN A 302 1.26 -10.32 0.57
N PRO A 303 2.16 -10.59 -0.39
CA PRO A 303 3.29 -9.71 -0.66
C PRO A 303 2.88 -8.27 -1.02
N THR A 304 1.72 -8.09 -1.67
CA THR A 304 1.20 -6.76 -1.99
C THR A 304 0.80 -6.01 -0.73
N ALA A 305 0.00 -6.64 0.13
CA ALA A 305 -0.45 -6.02 1.35
C ALA A 305 0.71 -5.78 2.33
N ALA A 306 1.73 -6.64 2.33
CA ALA A 306 2.96 -6.44 3.09
C ALA A 306 3.80 -5.25 2.57
N ALA A 307 3.94 -5.11 1.25
CA ALA A 307 4.64 -3.98 0.64
C ALA A 307 3.92 -2.63 0.85
N GLU A 308 2.58 -2.65 0.83
CA GLU A 308 1.75 -1.48 1.14
C GLU A 308 1.83 -1.13 2.63
N ALA A 309 1.82 -2.15 3.50
CA ALA A 309 1.94 -1.97 4.94
C ALA A 309 3.32 -1.45 5.36
N ASN A 310 4.39 -1.89 4.73
CA ASN A 310 5.75 -1.56 5.15
C ASN A 310 6.51 -0.80 4.04
N PRO A 311 6.05 0.40 3.65
CA PRO A 311 6.74 1.19 2.65
C PRO A 311 8.04 1.75 3.24
N ARG A 312 9.13 1.66 2.47
CA ARG A 312 10.40 2.25 2.88
C ARG A 312 10.30 3.78 2.89
N ASP A 313 10.66 4.39 4.02
CA ASP A 313 10.89 5.83 4.08
C ASP A 313 12.22 6.20 3.41
N ASN A 314 12.13 6.71 2.19
CA ASN A 314 13.29 7.16 1.41
C ASN A 314 13.72 8.60 1.75
N THR A 315 12.92 9.33 2.53
CA THR A 315 13.27 10.67 3.04
C THR A 315 13.99 10.61 4.38
N ALA A 316 14.07 9.40 4.96
CA ALA A 316 14.60 9.17 6.29
C ALA A 316 16.07 9.55 6.43
N THR A 317 16.38 10.34 7.46
CA THR A 317 17.74 10.49 7.98
C THR A 317 18.05 9.32 8.90
N ARG A 318 19.02 8.50 8.50
CA ARG A 318 19.43 7.29 9.20
C ARG A 318 20.67 7.58 10.04
N ALA A 319 20.53 7.54 11.36
CA ALA A 319 21.65 7.61 12.28
C ALA A 319 22.53 6.35 12.18
N LEU A 320 21.91 5.20 11.96
CA LEU A 320 22.55 3.93 11.66
C LEU A 320 21.81 3.25 10.51
N SER A 321 22.56 2.60 9.61
CA SER A 321 21.98 1.77 8.56
C SER A 321 22.50 0.35 8.64
N ALA A 322 21.62 -0.64 8.51
CA ALA A 322 21.93 -2.08 8.57
C ALA A 322 22.75 -2.51 9.80
N ALA A 323 22.51 -1.89 10.96
CA ALA A 323 23.19 -2.24 12.21
C ALA A 323 22.54 -3.47 12.85
N GLN A 324 23.34 -4.33 13.49
CA GLN A 324 22.81 -5.32 14.42
C GLN A 324 22.63 -4.69 15.81
N ILE A 325 21.56 -5.07 16.50
CA ILE A 325 21.27 -4.64 17.86
C ILE A 325 21.49 -5.86 18.77
N LYS A 326 22.48 -5.76 19.67
CA LYS A 326 22.92 -6.84 20.55
C LYS A 326 22.45 -6.63 21.98
N THR A 327 21.94 -7.68 22.61
CA THR A 327 21.70 -7.73 24.06
C THR A 327 23.04 -7.81 24.81
N SER A 328 23.03 -7.60 26.12
CA SER A 328 24.20 -7.82 26.98
C SER A 328 24.67 -9.28 27.03
N SER A 329 23.78 -10.24 26.75
CA SER A 329 24.13 -11.66 26.58
C SER A 329 24.82 -11.97 25.24
N GLY A 330 24.91 -11.00 24.33
CA GLY A 330 25.54 -11.14 23.02
C GLY A 330 24.64 -11.72 21.93
N GLN A 331 23.34 -11.89 22.20
CA GLN A 331 22.34 -12.26 21.18
C GLN A 331 21.93 -11.03 20.37
N CYS A 332 21.51 -11.24 19.13
CA CYS A 332 21.02 -10.21 18.24
C CYS A 332 19.49 -10.21 18.19
N LEU A 333 18.90 -9.02 18.05
CA LEU A 333 17.51 -8.89 17.64
C LEU A 333 17.34 -9.47 16.24
N ASP A 334 16.40 -10.40 16.10
CA ASP A 334 16.13 -11.19 14.90
C ASP A 334 14.64 -11.23 14.64
N ILE A 335 14.24 -11.33 13.37
CA ILE A 335 12.83 -11.49 12.99
C ILE A 335 12.65 -12.69 12.07
N ASP A 336 11.49 -13.33 12.18
CA ASP A 336 11.02 -14.27 11.16
C ASP A 336 9.95 -13.57 10.32
N PRO A 337 10.21 -13.26 9.03
CA PRO A 337 9.24 -12.56 8.17
C PRO A 337 7.91 -13.30 8.01
N LEU A 338 7.87 -14.62 8.28
CA LEU A 338 6.67 -15.43 8.15
C LEU A 338 5.89 -15.57 9.46
N SER A 339 6.37 -14.97 10.55
CA SER A 339 5.74 -15.10 11.88
C SER A 339 4.66 -14.06 12.19
N GLY A 340 4.33 -13.21 11.23
CA GLY A 340 3.33 -12.13 11.36
C GLY A 340 1.94 -12.48 10.84
N ASP A 341 1.16 -11.43 10.57
CA ASP A 341 -0.06 -11.50 9.75
C ASP A 341 0.27 -11.49 8.24
N PHE A 342 -0.76 -11.55 7.41
CA PHE A 342 -0.62 -11.54 5.95
C PHE A 342 0.08 -10.29 5.37
N ARG A 343 0.28 -9.24 6.17
CA ARG A 343 0.96 -7.97 5.81
C ARG A 343 2.34 -7.85 6.45
N GLU A 344 2.88 -8.91 7.05
CA GLU A 344 4.11 -8.87 7.83
C GLU A 344 4.03 -7.89 9.03
N ASN A 345 2.82 -7.65 9.56
CA ASN A 345 2.66 -7.01 10.86
C ASN A 345 2.65 -8.05 11.98
N LEU A 346 2.80 -7.60 13.21
CA LEU A 346 2.71 -8.43 14.41
C LEU A 346 3.78 -9.52 14.47
N ILE A 347 4.92 -9.31 13.79
CA ILE A 347 6.06 -10.22 13.81
C ILE A 347 6.79 -10.06 15.14
N PRO A 348 6.85 -11.10 16.00
CA PRO A 348 7.58 -11.02 17.25
C PRO A 348 9.08 -10.80 17.00
N VAL A 349 9.73 -10.02 17.86
CA VAL A 349 11.19 -9.86 17.81
C VAL A 349 11.83 -10.95 18.67
N GLN A 350 12.69 -11.74 18.04
CA GLN A 350 13.38 -12.87 18.64
C GLN A 350 14.80 -12.50 19.05
N LEU A 351 15.37 -13.28 19.97
CA LEU A 351 16.77 -13.20 20.37
C LEU A 351 17.52 -14.43 19.85
N LYS A 352 18.42 -14.24 18.89
CA LYS A 352 19.21 -15.32 18.28
C LYS A 352 20.70 -15.05 18.34
N ALA A 353 21.50 -16.08 18.06
CA ALA A 353 22.94 -15.89 17.87
C ALA A 353 23.17 -14.92 16.71
N CYS A 354 24.11 -13.99 16.89
CA CYS A 354 24.44 -13.02 15.87
C CYS A 354 25.13 -13.70 14.68
N ASP A 355 24.51 -13.64 13.50
CA ASP A 355 25.03 -14.23 12.26
C ASP A 355 25.21 -13.22 11.12
N GLY A 356 24.72 -11.99 11.31
CA GLY A 356 24.81 -10.92 10.30
C GLY A 356 23.78 -11.06 9.17
N SER A 357 22.85 -11.99 9.30
CA SER A 357 21.76 -12.18 8.34
C SER A 357 20.91 -10.91 8.18
N PRO A 358 20.23 -10.73 7.04
CA PRO A 358 19.33 -9.59 6.83
C PRO A 358 18.24 -9.46 7.92
N ASN A 359 17.82 -10.57 8.52
CA ASN A 359 16.83 -10.62 9.59
C ASN A 359 17.31 -9.95 10.89
N GLN A 360 18.62 -9.72 11.03
CA GLN A 360 19.24 -9.09 12.19
C GLN A 360 19.71 -7.66 11.92
N GLN A 361 19.39 -7.10 10.75
CA GLN A 361 19.85 -5.79 10.33
C GLN A 361 18.75 -4.74 10.48
N TRP A 362 19.07 -3.66 11.18
CA TRP A 362 18.15 -2.61 11.58
C TRP A 362 18.69 -1.24 11.17
N ASP A 363 17.80 -0.40 10.65
CA ASP A 363 18.05 1.02 10.50
C ASP A 363 17.56 1.75 11.75
N VAL A 364 18.31 2.78 12.19
CA VAL A 364 17.88 3.71 13.24
C VAL A 364 17.62 5.06 12.59
N ILE A 365 16.34 5.43 12.51
CA ILE A 365 15.87 6.62 11.80
C ILE A 365 15.53 7.72 12.80
N THR A 366 16.13 8.90 12.65
CA THR A 366 15.90 10.06 13.54
C THR A 366 15.08 11.16 12.91
N GLN A 367 14.96 11.18 11.58
CA GLN A 367 14.09 12.09 10.82
C GLN A 367 13.50 11.36 9.61
N GLY A 368 12.35 11.79 9.09
CA GLY A 368 11.67 11.16 7.95
C GLY A 368 10.16 11.46 7.91
N VAL A 369 9.42 10.74 7.06
CA VAL A 369 7.95 10.80 6.98
C VAL A 369 7.31 10.45 8.32
N HIS A 370 7.85 9.45 9.02
CA HIS A 370 7.24 8.89 10.22
C HIS A 370 7.96 9.28 11.52
N THR A 371 9.03 10.07 11.51
CA THR A 371 9.58 10.60 12.76
C THR A 371 10.29 11.90 12.49
N ASN A 372 10.07 12.91 13.32
CA ASN A 372 10.87 14.14 13.36
C ASN A 372 10.97 14.66 14.80
N THR A 373 10.73 13.79 15.80
CA THR A 373 10.74 14.17 17.20
C THR A 373 12.18 14.19 17.70
N PRO A 374 12.72 15.34 18.17
CA PRO A 374 14.06 15.39 18.71
C PRO A 374 14.25 14.43 19.89
N GLY A 375 15.39 13.75 19.94
CA GLY A 375 15.70 12.80 21.01
C GLY A 375 14.97 11.45 20.92
N GLN A 376 14.28 11.18 19.80
CA GLN A 376 13.59 9.92 19.52
C GLN A 376 14.08 9.33 18.19
N ALA A 377 13.98 8.01 18.06
CA ALA A 377 14.22 7.31 16.81
C ALA A 377 13.18 6.21 16.56
N LEU A 378 13.04 5.83 15.29
CA LEU A 378 12.44 4.57 14.89
C LEU A 378 13.54 3.53 14.73
N ILE A 379 13.27 2.32 15.19
CA ILE A 379 14.10 1.14 14.92
C ILE A 379 13.37 0.34 13.86
N VAL A 380 13.95 0.22 12.67
CA VAL A 380 13.26 -0.29 11.48
C VAL A 380 14.01 -1.48 10.92
N SER A 381 13.32 -2.58 10.65
CA SER A 381 13.95 -3.73 9.99
C SER A 381 14.35 -3.36 8.56
N THR A 382 15.60 -3.65 8.19
CA THR A 382 16.07 -3.41 6.82
C THR A 382 15.51 -4.40 5.80
N LEU A 383 15.06 -5.57 6.26
CA LEU A 383 14.52 -6.63 5.40
C LEU A 383 13.13 -6.26 4.89
N MET A 384 12.24 -5.82 5.78
CA MET A 384 10.82 -5.61 5.48
C MET A 384 10.34 -4.17 5.67
N ASN A 385 11.16 -3.27 6.21
CA ASN A 385 10.81 -1.88 6.54
C ASN A 385 9.73 -1.70 7.63
N GLY A 386 9.40 -2.76 8.38
CA GLY A 386 8.55 -2.68 9.57
C GLY A 386 9.26 -1.99 10.73
N CYS A 387 8.52 -1.22 11.52
CA CYS A 387 8.99 -0.51 12.70
C CYS A 387 8.84 -1.38 13.95
N LEU A 388 9.87 -1.39 14.80
CA LEU A 388 9.75 -1.89 16.16
C LEU A 388 8.62 -1.13 16.87
N ASN A 389 7.72 -1.88 17.49
CA ASN A 389 6.54 -1.35 18.14
C ASN A 389 6.37 -2.02 19.50
N PHE A 390 6.15 -1.21 20.52
CA PHE A 390 5.84 -1.65 21.88
C PHE A 390 4.36 -1.39 22.21
N ASP A 391 3.59 -2.46 22.41
CA ASP A 391 2.19 -2.41 22.83
C ASP A 391 2.02 -3.02 24.23
N PRO A 392 1.94 -2.21 25.30
CA PRO A 392 1.81 -2.71 26.67
C PRO A 392 0.49 -3.46 26.93
N ARG A 393 -0.48 -3.38 26.01
CA ARG A 393 -1.79 -4.04 26.14
C ARG A 393 -1.75 -5.50 25.70
N ARG A 394 -0.70 -5.92 24.99
CA ARG A 394 -0.52 -7.32 24.61
C ARG A 394 -0.06 -8.14 25.81
N ALA A 395 -0.29 -9.45 25.75
CA ALA A 395 0.23 -10.37 26.75
C ALA A 395 1.77 -10.35 26.76
N ALA A 396 2.37 -10.57 27.92
CA ALA A 396 3.81 -10.76 28.05
C ALA A 396 4.31 -11.83 27.05
N GLY A 397 5.47 -11.60 26.46
CA GLY A 397 6.05 -12.34 25.36
C GLY A 397 5.54 -11.92 23.98
N ASN A 398 4.60 -10.97 23.89
CA ASN A 398 4.08 -10.44 22.62
C ASN A 398 3.92 -8.91 22.64
N GLN A 399 4.60 -8.22 23.55
CA GLN A 399 4.46 -6.76 23.73
C GLN A 399 5.39 -5.99 22.79
N VAL A 400 6.49 -6.61 22.35
CA VAL A 400 7.43 -6.04 21.39
C VAL A 400 7.40 -6.83 20.08
N LEU A 401 7.05 -6.15 19.00
CA LEU A 401 6.83 -6.74 17.68
C LEU A 401 7.18 -5.75 16.57
N LEU A 402 7.23 -6.22 15.32
CA LEU A 402 7.26 -5.36 14.15
C LEU A 402 5.84 -5.04 13.72
N PHE A 403 5.65 -3.77 13.41
CA PHE A 403 4.42 -3.26 12.84
C PHE A 403 4.76 -2.20 11.81
N SER A 404 3.89 -2.07 10.83
CA SER A 404 3.90 -1.01 9.84
C SER A 404 4.23 0.35 10.46
N CYS A 405 5.23 1.02 9.87
CA CYS A 405 5.62 2.36 10.28
C CYS A 405 4.48 3.35 10.01
N GLY A 406 4.07 4.11 11.03
CA GLY A 406 2.89 4.99 10.94
C GLY A 406 1.67 4.50 11.73
N GLY A 407 1.85 3.45 12.53
CA GLY A 407 0.92 3.07 13.60
C GLY A 407 -0.38 2.37 13.15
N ARG A 408 -0.71 2.35 11.85
CA ARG A 408 -1.80 1.53 11.28
C ARG A 408 -1.23 0.37 10.49
N ALA A 409 -2.01 -0.72 10.40
CA ALA A 409 -1.55 -1.97 9.82
C ALA A 409 -1.32 -1.92 8.29
N ASP A 410 -1.79 -0.88 7.61
CA ASP A 410 -1.72 -0.73 6.15
C ASP A 410 -0.67 0.29 5.71
N GLY A 411 0.24 0.75 6.59
CA GLY A 411 1.25 1.75 6.22
C GLY A 411 0.74 3.17 6.16
N THR A 412 -0.59 3.35 6.15
CA THR A 412 -1.20 4.68 6.13
C THR A 412 -1.27 5.17 7.57
N GLY A 413 -0.79 6.37 7.89
CA GLY A 413 -0.96 6.89 9.25
C GLY A 413 0.18 7.77 9.72
N GLN A 414 0.04 8.18 10.99
CA GLN A 414 1.03 8.96 11.70
C GLN A 414 1.65 8.08 12.76
N ILE A 415 2.94 8.25 12.96
CA ILE A 415 3.66 7.50 13.98
C ILE A 415 2.99 7.66 15.34
N THR A 416 2.93 6.56 16.07
CA THR A 416 2.48 6.55 17.45
C THR A 416 3.67 6.51 18.39
N ASN A 417 3.50 7.00 19.61
CA ASN A 417 4.52 6.90 20.66
C ASN A 417 4.93 5.44 20.99
N SER A 418 4.16 4.43 20.55
CA SER A 418 4.53 3.02 20.63
C SER A 418 5.69 2.60 19.73
N GLN A 419 6.02 3.40 18.71
CA GLN A 419 7.09 3.10 17.73
C GLN A 419 8.31 4.01 17.90
N GLN A 420 8.25 4.96 18.83
CA GLN A 420 9.34 5.90 19.12
C GLN A 420 10.16 5.42 20.31
N PHE A 421 11.48 5.43 20.16
CA PHE A 421 12.42 5.03 21.20
C PHE A 421 13.40 6.15 21.51
N ALA A 422 13.69 6.38 22.78
CA ALA A 422 14.62 7.43 23.20
C ALA A 422 15.99 7.21 22.54
N PHE A 423 16.48 8.23 21.83
CA PHE A 423 17.73 8.15 21.08
C PHE A 423 18.36 9.53 20.91
N SER A 424 19.50 9.76 21.57
CA SER A 424 20.21 11.04 21.57
C SER A 424 21.40 11.09 20.60
N GLY A 425 21.46 10.16 19.65
CA GLY A 425 22.56 9.99 18.70
C GLY A 425 23.19 8.60 18.78
N VAL A 426 24.14 8.31 17.87
CA VAL A 426 24.82 7.02 17.82
C VAL A 426 25.58 6.79 19.13
N PRO A 427 25.19 5.80 19.94
CA PRO A 427 25.78 5.61 21.25
C PRO A 427 27.16 4.96 21.13
N THR A 428 28.11 5.38 21.98
CA THR A 428 29.44 4.76 22.10
C THR A 428 29.49 3.62 23.12
N SER A 429 28.41 3.46 23.89
CA SER A 429 28.21 2.40 24.89
C SER A 429 26.84 1.76 24.73
N ALA A 430 26.57 0.66 25.46
CA ALA A 430 25.24 0.09 25.49
C ALA A 430 24.23 1.09 26.09
N ILE A 431 23.02 1.13 25.53
CA ILE A 431 21.91 1.99 25.98
C ILE A 431 20.63 1.18 26.18
N PRO A 432 19.73 1.61 27.08
CA PRO A 432 18.41 1.02 27.15
C PRO A 432 17.54 1.44 25.97
N LEU A 433 16.73 0.51 25.46
CA LEU A 433 15.67 0.83 24.50
C LEU A 433 14.41 1.20 25.28
N ILE A 434 14.10 2.50 25.33
CA ILE A 434 12.98 3.04 26.11
C ILE A 434 11.87 3.45 25.13
N PRO A 435 10.75 2.71 25.06
CA PRO A 435 9.62 3.11 24.23
C PRO A 435 8.94 4.37 24.80
N ALA A 436 8.54 5.31 23.94
CA ALA A 436 8.02 6.60 24.37
C ALA A 436 6.67 6.47 25.10
N ASN A 437 5.80 5.54 24.70
CA ASN A 437 4.57 5.20 25.45
C ASN A 437 4.82 4.45 26.77
N GLY A 438 6.07 4.06 27.06
CA GLY A 438 6.49 3.51 28.34
C GLY A 438 6.79 4.58 29.40
N ASN A 439 6.77 5.87 29.04
CA ASN A 439 6.94 7.02 29.96
C ASN A 439 8.17 6.90 30.90
N ASN A 440 9.30 6.39 30.40
CA ASN A 440 10.52 6.12 31.19
C ASN A 440 10.37 5.10 32.33
N ALA A 441 9.22 4.43 32.45
CA ALA A 441 8.98 3.37 33.42
C ALA A 441 9.21 1.96 32.84
N VAL A 442 9.43 1.86 31.53
CA VAL A 442 9.59 0.61 30.80
C VAL A 442 10.85 0.65 29.97
N CYS A 443 11.61 -0.44 30.00
CA CYS A 443 12.73 -0.71 29.11
C CYS A 443 12.50 -2.06 28.45
N LEU A 444 13.01 -2.22 27.23
CA LEU A 444 13.00 -3.53 26.60
C LEU A 444 14.04 -4.43 27.28
N THR A 445 13.73 -5.71 27.42
CA THR A 445 14.65 -6.73 27.94
C THR A 445 14.45 -8.05 27.18
N GLY A 446 15.45 -8.93 27.23
CA GLY A 446 15.30 -10.28 26.71
C GLY A 446 14.57 -11.19 27.69
N THR A 447 13.43 -11.75 27.28
CA THR A 447 12.69 -12.76 28.05
C THR A 447 12.66 -14.08 27.29
N GLY A 448 13.53 -15.01 27.68
CA GLY A 448 13.72 -16.27 26.97
C GLY A 448 14.27 -16.03 25.56
N SER A 449 13.55 -16.46 24.53
CA SER A 449 13.94 -16.27 23.11
C SER A 449 13.29 -15.04 22.45
N LEU A 450 12.56 -14.22 23.20
CA LEU A 450 11.82 -13.07 22.68
C LEU A 450 12.29 -11.77 23.35
N LEU A 451 12.17 -10.68 22.61
CA LEU A 451 12.28 -9.34 23.17
C LEU A 451 10.95 -8.98 23.83
N ASP A 452 11.00 -8.46 25.05
CA ASP A 452 9.84 -8.08 25.82
C ASP A 452 10.16 -6.83 26.66
N GLN A 453 9.35 -6.53 27.67
CA GLN A 453 9.54 -5.41 28.58
C GLN A 453 9.87 -5.80 30.02
N ALA A 454 10.54 -4.89 30.72
CA ALA A 454 10.69 -4.88 32.16
C ALA A 454 10.44 -3.47 32.72
N ALA A 455 10.16 -3.40 34.03
CA ALA A 455 10.10 -2.14 34.75
C ALA A 455 11.50 -1.52 34.81
N CYS A 456 11.62 -0.27 34.38
CA CYS A 456 12.93 0.34 34.14
C CYS A 456 13.28 1.46 35.11
N ASN A 457 14.56 1.50 35.49
CA ASN A 457 15.20 2.67 36.04
C ASN A 457 16.15 3.26 34.98
N THR A 458 15.70 4.27 34.24
CA THR A 458 16.48 4.84 33.13
C THR A 458 17.80 5.50 33.55
N ALA A 459 17.97 5.85 34.82
CA ALA A 459 19.22 6.38 35.36
C ALA A 459 20.25 5.28 35.66
N SER A 460 19.79 4.04 35.85
CA SER A 460 20.63 2.89 36.14
C SER A 460 19.96 1.60 35.62
N PRO A 461 19.84 1.45 34.29
CA PRO A 461 19.20 0.27 33.70
C PRO A 461 19.96 -1.00 34.07
N SER A 462 19.22 -2.09 34.22
CA SER A 462 19.78 -3.42 34.49
C SER A 462 20.57 -3.91 33.27
N ALA A 463 21.51 -4.84 33.49
CA ALA A 463 22.39 -5.30 32.42
C ALA A 463 21.62 -5.93 31.25
N ASP A 464 20.54 -6.65 31.52
CA ASP A 464 19.64 -7.27 30.54
C ASP A 464 18.75 -6.27 29.78
N GLU A 465 18.66 -5.03 30.26
CA GLU A 465 17.94 -3.92 29.60
C GLU A 465 18.85 -3.11 28.65
N LEU A 466 20.14 -3.45 28.55
CA LEU A 466 21.13 -2.71 27.78
C LEU A 466 21.42 -3.35 26.42
N PHE A 467 21.43 -2.51 25.38
CA PHE A 467 21.65 -2.91 23.99
C PHE A 467 22.81 -2.17 23.34
N THR A 468 23.61 -2.88 22.54
CA THR A 468 24.73 -2.32 21.78
C THR A 468 24.43 -2.39 20.28
N PHE A 469 24.70 -1.30 19.55
CA PHE A 469 24.55 -1.25 18.11
C PHE A 469 25.91 -1.54 17.43
N VAL A 470 25.95 -2.48 16.48
CA VAL A 470 27.18 -2.84 15.76
C VAL A 470 26.98 -2.87 14.24
N GLY A 471 28.04 -2.54 13.49
CA GLY A 471 28.05 -2.73 12.03
C GLY A 471 27.32 -1.70 11.18
N GLY A 472 26.90 -0.56 11.73
CA GLY A 472 26.21 0.50 10.98
C GLY A 472 27.14 1.59 10.43
N ASN A 473 26.99 1.93 9.14
CA ASN A 473 27.63 3.11 8.55
C ASN A 473 26.84 4.37 8.96
N GLY A 474 27.26 5.04 10.04
CA GLY A 474 26.59 6.24 10.52
C GLY A 474 26.86 7.47 9.64
N GLY A 475 25.80 8.15 9.20
CA GLY A 475 25.89 9.52 8.71
C GLY A 475 26.03 10.47 9.90
N ALA A 476 27.15 11.18 10.01
CA ALA A 476 27.42 12.08 11.13
C ALA A 476 26.35 13.17 11.24
N VAL A 477 25.58 13.16 12.33
CA VAL A 477 24.71 14.26 12.74
C VAL A 477 25.49 15.18 13.68
N ASN A 478 25.62 16.46 13.29
CA ASN A 478 26.14 17.51 14.16
C ASN A 478 25.21 17.67 15.37
N ALA A 479 25.70 17.35 16.56
CA ALA A 479 24.99 17.59 17.81
C ALA A 479 24.91 19.10 18.08
N ALA A 480 23.71 19.65 18.12
CA ALA A 480 23.47 20.97 18.68
C ALA A 480 23.45 20.86 20.20
N THR A 481 24.46 21.46 20.84
CA THR A 481 24.60 21.59 22.28
C THR A 481 23.53 22.53 22.82
N THR A 482 22.62 22.04 23.66
CA THR A 482 21.81 22.88 24.54
C THR A 482 21.92 22.42 25.98
N THR A 483 22.33 23.37 26.81
CA THR A 483 22.73 23.27 28.21
C THR A 483 21.56 23.04 29.17
N THR A 484 21.87 22.25 30.18
CA THR A 484 21.19 22.02 31.47
C THR A 484 20.41 23.20 32.07
N SER A 485 19.27 22.88 32.70
CA SER A 485 18.76 23.59 33.89
C SER A 485 17.95 22.63 34.76
N SER A 486 18.48 22.36 35.95
CA SER A 486 17.95 21.59 37.07
C SER A 486 17.12 22.46 38.02
N SER A 487 16.03 21.93 38.62
CA SER A 487 15.62 22.05 40.06
C SER A 487 14.15 21.56 40.27
N PRO A 488 13.60 21.35 41.50
CA PRO A 488 13.64 20.06 42.18
C PRO A 488 12.25 19.54 42.68
N ALA A 489 12.33 18.34 43.25
CA ALA A 489 11.38 17.53 44.03
C ALA A 489 10.13 18.17 44.67
N ALA A 490 9.04 17.39 44.64
CA ALA A 490 7.98 17.42 45.65
C ALA A 490 7.51 16.00 46.01
N THR A 491 7.10 15.87 47.28
CA THR A 491 7.07 14.69 48.14
C THR A 491 5.74 13.93 48.11
N THR A 492 5.82 12.61 48.29
CA THR A 492 4.87 11.64 48.88
C THR A 492 3.41 12.03 49.14
N SER A 493 2.48 11.12 48.80
CA SER A 493 1.54 10.51 49.77
C SER A 493 0.85 9.25 49.22
N SER A 494 0.98 8.17 49.98
CA SER A 494 0.23 6.92 49.92
C SER A 494 -1.19 7.08 50.48
N SER A 495 -2.19 6.46 49.86
CA SER A 495 -3.43 6.08 50.55
C SER A 495 -3.91 4.70 50.11
N THR A 496 -4.24 3.89 51.11
CA THR A 496 -4.58 2.48 51.04
C THR A 496 -6.07 2.29 51.37
N ALA A 497 -6.66 1.23 50.81
CA ALA A 497 -7.84 0.47 51.27
C ALA A 497 -9.24 0.93 50.80
N PRO A 498 -10.28 0.06 50.86
CA PRO A 498 -10.32 -1.40 50.69
C PRO A 498 -11.40 -1.88 49.68
N ALA A 499 -11.36 -3.18 49.40
CA ALA A 499 -12.29 -3.93 48.57
C ALA A 499 -13.65 -4.19 49.25
N SER A 500 -14.73 -4.16 48.46
CA SER A 500 -15.89 -5.05 48.61
C SER A 500 -16.81 -4.93 47.39
N THR A 501 -17.08 -6.04 46.67
CA THR A 501 -18.45 -6.39 46.28
C THR A 501 -18.57 -7.86 45.88
N THR A 502 -19.69 -8.40 46.36
CA THR A 502 -20.25 -9.74 46.34
C THR A 502 -20.52 -10.27 44.92
N ALA A 503 -20.20 -11.54 44.69
CA ALA A 503 -20.52 -12.29 43.47
C ALA A 503 -21.83 -13.09 43.62
N ALA A 504 -22.66 -13.10 42.57
CA ALA A 504 -23.63 -14.17 42.19
C ALA A 504 -24.38 -13.78 40.89
N PRO A 505 -24.97 -14.73 40.15
CA PRO A 505 -24.40 -15.90 39.50
C PRO A 505 -24.43 -15.78 37.96
N ALA A 506 -23.52 -16.49 37.28
CA ALA A 506 -23.44 -16.53 35.82
C ALA A 506 -24.53 -17.44 35.22
N THR A 507 -25.43 -16.86 34.42
CA THR A 507 -26.22 -17.61 33.43
C THR A 507 -25.40 -17.78 32.17
N THR A 508 -24.81 -18.96 32.00
CA THR A 508 -24.20 -19.43 30.75
C THR A 508 -25.27 -19.57 29.67
N THR A 509 -25.27 -18.65 28.71
CA THR A 509 -25.84 -18.90 27.38
C THR A 509 -24.69 -19.28 26.45
N THR A 510 -24.64 -20.56 26.14
CA THR A 510 -23.71 -21.19 25.20
C THR A 510 -23.91 -20.58 23.82
N ALA A 511 -22.92 -19.83 23.32
CA ALA A 511 -22.87 -19.46 21.90
C ALA A 511 -22.65 -20.73 21.09
N SER A 512 -23.63 -21.06 20.25
CA SER A 512 -23.61 -22.19 19.34
C SER A 512 -22.49 -21.98 18.33
N SER A 513 -21.46 -22.82 18.38
CA SER A 513 -20.44 -22.91 17.33
C SER A 513 -21.09 -23.43 16.05
N THR A 514 -21.31 -22.54 15.08
CA THR A 514 -21.74 -22.96 13.75
C THR A 514 -20.59 -23.63 13.01
N THR A 515 -20.82 -24.92 12.79
CA THR A 515 -20.25 -25.84 11.82
C THR A 515 -19.70 -25.19 10.55
N ALA A 516 -18.55 -25.72 10.09
CA ALA A 516 -17.88 -25.44 8.82
C ALA A 516 -18.83 -25.34 7.62
N GLY A 517 -19.20 -24.11 7.25
CA GLY A 517 -19.67 -23.77 5.92
C GLY A 517 -18.47 -23.49 5.01
N GLY A 518 -18.60 -23.77 3.70
CA GLY A 518 -17.59 -23.40 2.70
C GLY A 518 -17.28 -21.90 2.69
N PRO A 519 -16.30 -21.45 1.87
CA PRO A 519 -15.90 -20.04 1.84
C PRO A 519 -17.10 -19.13 1.52
N THR A 520 -17.56 -18.37 2.51
CA THR A 520 -18.62 -17.38 2.33
C THR A 520 -18.02 -16.14 1.70
N SER A 521 -18.40 -15.84 0.46
CA SER A 521 -17.93 -14.62 -0.21
C SER A 521 -18.49 -13.37 0.49
N VAL A 522 -17.65 -12.36 0.66
CA VAL A 522 -18.08 -11.02 1.09
C VAL A 522 -18.11 -10.09 -0.11
N SER A 523 -19.03 -9.12 -0.14
CA SER A 523 -19.12 -8.15 -1.24
C SER A 523 -18.17 -6.96 -1.09
N GLY A 524 -17.53 -6.80 0.07
CA GLY A 524 -16.48 -5.81 0.31
C GLY A 524 -15.06 -6.33 0.02
N ALA A 525 -14.06 -5.60 0.50
CA ALA A 525 -12.65 -5.93 0.26
C ALA A 525 -12.23 -7.23 0.97
N GLY A 526 -11.54 -8.15 0.30
CA GLY A 526 -10.99 -9.36 0.93
C GLY A 526 -11.67 -10.68 0.55
N GLY A 527 -12.71 -10.65 -0.30
CA GLY A 527 -13.19 -11.79 -1.08
C GLY A 527 -13.97 -12.86 -0.30
N THR A 528 -13.44 -13.38 0.81
CA THR A 528 -14.06 -14.44 1.61
C THR A 528 -14.01 -14.09 3.10
N LEU A 529 -15.13 -14.23 3.79
CA LEU A 529 -15.24 -14.05 5.24
C LEU A 529 -14.28 -15.02 5.94
N ASN A 530 -13.49 -14.50 6.88
CA ASN A 530 -12.69 -15.31 7.80
C ASN A 530 -13.34 -15.21 9.19
N PRO A 531 -14.10 -16.25 9.63
CA PRO A 531 -14.82 -16.19 10.89
C PRO A 531 -13.92 -15.97 12.10
N THR A 532 -12.71 -16.52 12.10
CA THR A 532 -11.75 -16.34 13.21
C THR A 532 -11.27 -14.89 13.26
N ALA A 533 -10.93 -14.30 12.12
CA ALA A 533 -10.48 -12.91 12.06
C ALA A 533 -11.62 -11.92 12.36
N ALA A 534 -12.86 -12.25 11.98
CA ALA A 534 -14.04 -11.47 12.34
C ALA A 534 -14.33 -11.53 13.86
N ALA A 535 -14.22 -12.71 14.47
CA ALA A 535 -14.37 -12.89 15.91
C ALA A 535 -13.27 -12.17 16.73
N GLU A 536 -12.03 -12.22 16.24
CA GLU A 536 -10.91 -11.45 16.82
C GLU A 536 -11.14 -9.94 16.66
N ALA A 537 -11.63 -9.51 15.50
CA ALA A 537 -11.86 -8.09 15.22
C ALA A 537 -13.05 -7.50 15.98
N ASN A 538 -14.06 -8.30 16.30
CA ASN A 538 -15.28 -7.82 16.94
C ASN A 538 -15.59 -8.61 18.22
N PRO A 539 -14.72 -8.53 19.25
CA PRO A 539 -14.98 -9.19 20.51
C PRO A 539 -16.14 -8.50 21.24
N ARG A 540 -17.05 -9.29 21.81
CA ARG A 540 -18.14 -8.76 22.63
C ARG A 540 -17.59 -8.22 23.95
N ASP A 541 -17.86 -6.96 24.24
CA ASP A 541 -17.59 -6.38 25.56
C ASP A 541 -18.64 -6.86 26.58
N ASN A 542 -18.27 -7.87 27.37
CA ASN A 542 -19.11 -8.42 28.42
C ASN A 542 -19.10 -7.59 29.71
N THR A 543 -18.23 -6.58 29.80
CA THR A 543 -18.16 -5.65 30.95
C THR A 543 -18.95 -4.36 30.71
N ALA A 544 -19.49 -4.19 29.51
CA ALA A 544 -20.20 -2.99 29.08
C ALA A 544 -21.48 -2.73 29.88
N THR A 545 -21.63 -1.47 30.33
CA THR A 545 -22.91 -0.91 30.75
C THR A 545 -23.69 -0.49 29.51
N ARG A 546 -24.85 -1.13 29.32
CA ARG A 546 -25.72 -0.95 28.16
C ARG A 546 -26.93 -0.11 28.55
N ALA A 547 -27.12 1.04 27.90
CA ALA A 547 -28.35 1.82 28.00
C ALA A 547 -29.50 1.12 27.27
N PHE A 548 -29.19 0.44 26.16
CA PHE A 548 -30.11 -0.41 25.43
C PHE A 548 -29.42 -1.71 25.03
N THR A 549 -30.17 -2.81 25.04
CA THR A 549 -29.70 -4.12 24.58
C THR A 549 -30.63 -4.60 23.48
N ALA A 550 -30.07 -5.01 22.33
CA ALA A 550 -30.81 -5.51 21.16
C ALA A 550 -31.95 -4.59 20.68
N ALA A 551 -31.81 -3.28 20.85
CA ALA A 551 -32.80 -2.30 20.42
C ALA A 551 -32.77 -2.07 18.91
N GLN A 552 -33.92 -1.75 18.34
CA GLN A 552 -34.01 -1.18 17.00
C GLN A 552 -33.75 0.32 17.05
N ILE A 553 -32.97 0.83 16.10
CA ILE A 553 -32.77 2.27 15.92
C ILE A 553 -33.60 2.69 14.71
N LYS A 554 -34.68 3.42 14.96
CA LYS A 554 -35.61 3.87 13.92
C LYS A 554 -35.25 5.25 13.42
N THR A 555 -35.28 5.44 12.11
CA THR A 555 -35.25 6.75 11.46
C THR A 555 -36.58 7.47 11.69
N SER A 556 -36.63 8.77 11.44
CA SER A 556 -37.88 9.55 11.50
C SER A 556 -38.92 9.14 10.44
N SER A 557 -38.51 8.45 9.37
CA SER A 557 -39.43 7.84 8.39
C SER A 557 -40.03 6.50 8.86
N GLY A 558 -39.56 5.96 9.99
CA GLY A 558 -40.04 4.71 10.59
C GLY A 558 -39.31 3.46 10.11
N GLU A 559 -38.26 3.60 9.30
CA GLU A 559 -37.36 2.52 8.94
C GLU A 559 -36.34 2.23 10.06
N CYS A 560 -35.71 1.07 10.03
CA CYS A 560 -34.72 0.63 11.01
C CYS A 560 -33.32 0.63 10.41
N LEU A 561 -32.33 1.02 11.20
CA LEU A 561 -30.92 0.82 10.85
C LEU A 561 -30.63 -0.68 10.74
N PHE A 562 -30.01 -1.07 9.64
CA PHE A 562 -29.74 -2.45 9.25
C PHE A 562 -28.29 -2.60 8.80
N ILE A 563 -27.71 -3.77 9.07
CA ILE A 563 -26.43 -4.21 8.50
C ILE A 563 -26.54 -5.58 7.88
N ASP A 564 -25.82 -5.79 6.79
CA ASP A 564 -25.54 -7.11 6.23
C ASP A 564 -24.09 -7.50 6.59
N PRO A 565 -23.87 -8.54 7.43
CA PRO A 565 -22.54 -8.93 7.87
C PRO A 565 -21.60 -9.31 6.71
N LEU A 566 -22.14 -9.71 5.56
CA LEU A 566 -21.35 -10.09 4.38
C LEU A 566 -20.98 -8.90 3.48
N SER A 567 -21.47 -7.70 3.80
CA SER A 567 -21.20 -6.51 3.00
C SER A 567 -19.88 -5.80 3.34
N GLY A 568 -19.15 -6.32 4.34
CA GLY A 568 -17.86 -5.78 4.79
C GLY A 568 -16.64 -6.48 4.18
N ASP A 569 -15.50 -6.30 4.84
CA ASP A 569 -14.26 -7.01 4.56
C ASP A 569 -14.23 -8.43 5.18
N PHE A 570 -13.13 -9.15 4.99
CA PHE A 570 -12.98 -10.51 5.53
C PHE A 570 -13.06 -10.62 7.07
N ARG A 571 -13.05 -9.48 7.79
CA ARG A 571 -13.16 -9.37 9.25
C ARG A 571 -14.47 -8.73 9.70
N GLU A 572 -15.44 -8.56 8.79
CA GLU A 572 -16.68 -7.83 9.06
C GLU A 572 -16.45 -6.34 9.42
N ASN A 573 -15.34 -5.74 8.98
CA ASN A 573 -15.18 -4.29 9.02
C ASN A 573 -15.73 -3.66 7.74
N LEU A 574 -15.92 -2.34 7.76
CA LEU A 574 -16.37 -1.57 6.61
C LEU A 574 -17.75 -2.00 6.08
N ILE A 575 -18.58 -2.58 6.95
CA ILE A 575 -19.97 -2.94 6.61
C ILE A 575 -20.79 -1.65 6.51
N PRO A 576 -21.42 -1.33 5.37
CA PRO A 576 -22.33 -0.19 5.27
C PRO A 576 -23.51 -0.33 6.23
N VAL A 577 -23.95 0.79 6.82
CA VAL A 577 -25.18 0.83 7.62
C VAL A 577 -26.29 1.38 6.76
N GLN A 578 -27.41 0.67 6.71
CA GLN A 578 -28.54 0.97 5.82
C GLN A 578 -29.80 1.33 6.59
N SER A 579 -30.72 2.02 5.94
CA SER A 579 -32.11 2.17 6.36
C SER A 579 -32.97 1.13 5.62
N LYS A 580 -33.71 0.30 6.36
CA LYS A 580 -34.63 -0.70 5.78
C LYS A 580 -35.95 -0.77 6.56
N PRO A 581 -37.04 -1.29 5.97
CA PRO A 581 -38.25 -1.58 6.72
C PRO A 581 -37.97 -2.40 7.98
N CYS A 582 -38.53 -2.00 9.11
CA CYS A 582 -38.34 -2.70 10.38
C CYS A 582 -38.96 -4.11 10.32
N ASP A 583 -38.15 -5.14 10.48
CA ASP A 583 -38.55 -6.55 10.50
C ASP A 583 -38.10 -7.28 11.78
N GLY A 584 -37.28 -6.63 12.62
CA GLY A 584 -36.76 -7.20 13.86
C GLY A 584 -35.69 -8.26 13.68
N SER A 585 -35.15 -8.42 12.46
CA SER A 585 -34.03 -9.30 12.17
C SER A 585 -32.79 -8.94 12.99
N ALA A 586 -31.88 -9.90 13.16
CA ALA A 586 -30.64 -9.68 13.91
C ALA A 586 -29.78 -8.53 13.33
N GLY A 587 -29.85 -8.30 12.02
CA GLY A 587 -29.18 -7.17 11.37
C GLY A 587 -29.74 -5.79 11.77
N GLN A 588 -30.89 -5.72 12.44
CA GLN A 588 -31.53 -4.49 12.91
C GLN A 588 -31.42 -4.28 14.43
N GLN A 589 -30.68 -5.13 15.14
CA GLN A 589 -30.58 -5.11 16.59
C GLN A 589 -29.24 -4.52 17.04
N TRP A 590 -29.33 -3.52 17.91
CA TRP A 590 -28.22 -2.70 18.34
C TRP A 590 -28.12 -2.63 19.86
N ASP A 591 -26.91 -2.74 20.38
CA ASP A 591 -26.59 -2.38 21.74
C ASP A 591 -26.12 -0.92 21.79
N VAL A 592 -26.52 -0.18 22.82
CA VAL A 592 -26.05 1.19 23.08
C VAL A 592 -25.24 1.18 24.37
N ILE A 593 -23.92 1.28 24.24
CA ILE A 593 -22.97 1.11 25.34
C ILE A 593 -22.49 2.48 25.82
N THR A 594 -22.78 2.82 27.08
CA THR A 594 -22.40 4.10 27.71
C THR A 594 -21.15 3.99 28.59
N ALA A 595 -20.75 2.78 28.96
CA ALA A 595 -19.46 2.51 29.60
C ALA A 595 -19.00 1.08 29.27
N GLY A 596 -17.70 0.82 29.23
CA GLY A 596 -17.13 -0.51 28.97
C GLY A 596 -15.64 -0.45 28.65
N VAL A 597 -15.06 -1.56 28.20
CA VAL A 597 -13.65 -1.66 27.74
C VAL A 597 -13.34 -0.58 26.70
N HIS A 598 -14.29 -0.34 25.79
CA HIS A 598 -14.13 0.60 24.68
C HIS A 598 -14.92 1.90 24.85
N ASN A 599 -15.54 2.16 26.00
CA ASN A 599 -16.15 3.47 26.26
C ASN A 599 -15.90 3.91 27.71
N ASN A 600 -15.08 4.93 27.88
CA ASN A 600 -14.78 5.56 29.16
C ASN A 600 -15.05 7.07 29.13
N VAL A 601 -15.79 7.56 28.13
CA VAL A 601 -16.04 9.00 27.95
C VAL A 601 -17.47 9.34 28.40
N PRO A 602 -17.64 10.14 29.47
CA PRO A 602 -18.96 10.55 29.94
C PRO A 602 -19.77 11.28 28.85
N GLY A 603 -21.07 10.97 28.77
CA GLY A 603 -21.99 11.59 27.80
C GLY A 603 -21.81 11.10 26.36
N GLN A 604 -21.01 10.05 26.14
CA GLN A 604 -20.84 9.41 24.84
C GLN A 604 -21.34 7.97 24.88
N ALA A 605 -21.79 7.46 23.74
CA ALA A 605 -22.12 6.06 23.56
C ALA A 605 -21.41 5.45 22.35
N LEU A 606 -21.15 4.15 22.43
CA LEU A 606 -20.92 3.30 21.26
C LEU A 606 -22.27 2.73 20.82
N ILE A 607 -22.51 2.73 19.51
CA ILE A 607 -23.64 2.06 18.87
C ILE A 607 -23.10 0.78 18.25
N VAL A 608 -23.48 -0.39 18.78
CA VAL A 608 -22.83 -1.67 18.48
C VAL A 608 -23.84 -2.63 17.89
N SER A 609 -23.51 -3.26 16.76
CA SER A 609 -24.35 -4.31 16.19
C SER A 609 -24.35 -5.53 17.11
N THR A 610 -25.53 -6.06 17.44
CA THR A 610 -25.61 -7.31 18.20
C THR A 610 -25.24 -8.54 17.38
N LEU A 611 -25.29 -8.44 16.05
CA LEU A 611 -25.00 -9.52 15.12
C LEU A 611 -23.48 -9.74 14.95
N THR A 612 -22.73 -8.67 14.73
CA THR A 612 -21.27 -8.74 14.50
C THR A 612 -20.44 -8.28 15.69
N ASN A 613 -21.02 -7.57 16.66
CA ASN A 613 -20.32 -6.79 17.70
C ASN A 613 -19.44 -5.64 17.16
N GLY A 614 -19.57 -5.27 15.89
CA GLY A 614 -18.91 -4.10 15.32
C GLY A 614 -19.55 -2.79 15.79
N CYS A 615 -18.73 -1.74 15.90
CA CYS A 615 -19.13 -0.39 16.30
C CYS A 615 -19.44 0.48 15.10
N LEU A 616 -20.51 1.27 15.18
CA LEU A 616 -20.77 2.37 14.26
C LEU A 616 -19.56 3.31 14.24
N ASN A 617 -19.09 3.66 13.04
CA ASN A 617 -17.91 4.49 12.83
C ASN A 617 -18.17 5.50 11.72
N PHE A 618 -17.80 6.75 11.96
CA PHE A 618 -17.89 7.84 10.99
C PHE A 618 -16.49 8.28 10.50
N ASP A 619 -16.22 8.11 9.20
CA ASP A 619 -14.98 8.53 8.54
C ASP A 619 -15.25 9.59 7.45
N PRO A 620 -15.00 10.89 7.71
CA PRO A 620 -15.28 11.96 6.76
C PRO A 620 -14.36 11.93 5.52
N ARG A 621 -13.29 11.11 5.54
CA ARG A 621 -12.35 10.99 4.42
C ARG A 621 -12.88 10.05 3.32
N ARG A 622 -13.92 9.27 3.61
CA ARG A 622 -14.57 8.39 2.64
C ARG A 622 -15.50 9.19 1.73
N ALA A 623 -15.77 8.62 0.55
CA ALA A 623 -16.78 9.16 -0.37
C ALA A 623 -18.17 9.18 0.30
N ALA A 624 -19.01 10.14 -0.09
CA ALA A 624 -20.41 10.21 0.34
C ALA A 624 -21.14 8.87 0.07
N GLY A 625 -22.07 8.50 0.95
CA GLY A 625 -22.70 7.18 0.96
C GLY A 625 -21.84 6.03 1.53
N ASN A 626 -20.59 6.29 1.91
CA ASN A 626 -19.68 5.31 2.51
C ASN A 626 -18.95 5.89 3.74
N GLN A 627 -19.50 6.95 4.34
CA GLN A 627 -18.86 7.64 5.46
C GLN A 627 -19.27 7.06 6.80
N VAL A 628 -20.40 6.34 6.86
CA VAL A 628 -20.91 5.67 8.05
C VAL A 628 -20.93 4.16 7.82
N LEU A 629 -20.22 3.43 8.66
CA LEU A 629 -20.02 1.98 8.51
C LEU A 629 -19.84 1.30 9.87
N LEU A 630 -19.93 -0.02 9.93
CA LEU A 630 -19.40 -0.76 11.07
C LEU A 630 -17.91 -0.97 10.92
N PHE A 631 -17.24 -0.79 12.03
CA PHE A 631 -15.83 -1.11 12.20
C PHE A 631 -15.63 -1.70 13.58
N SER A 632 -14.63 -2.54 13.71
CA SER A 632 -14.19 -3.08 14.98
C SER A 632 -14.16 -2.04 16.11
N CYS A 633 -14.78 -2.37 17.24
CA CYS A 633 -14.80 -1.55 18.44
C CYS A 633 -13.38 -1.44 19.01
N GLY A 634 -12.80 -0.22 19.02
CA GLY A 634 -11.39 -0.02 19.38
C GLY A 634 -10.56 0.74 18.33
N GLY A 635 -11.18 1.11 17.20
CA GLY A 635 -10.62 2.02 16.20
C GLY A 635 -9.51 1.41 15.31
N ARG A 636 -9.12 0.16 15.55
CA ARG A 636 -8.24 -0.64 14.67
C ARG A 636 -9.01 -1.78 14.05
N ALA A 637 -8.60 -2.24 12.87
CA ALA A 637 -9.31 -3.27 12.10
C ALA A 637 -9.27 -4.68 12.72
N ASP A 638 -8.60 -4.86 13.85
CA ASP A 638 -8.32 -6.15 14.49
C ASP A 638 -8.92 -6.27 15.89
N GLY A 639 -9.85 -5.41 16.31
CA GLY A 639 -10.42 -5.49 17.66
C GLY A 639 -9.59 -4.79 18.72
N GLY A 640 -8.31 -4.58 18.42
CA GLY A 640 -7.39 -3.89 19.31
C GLY A 640 -7.60 -2.38 19.29
N GLY A 641 -6.86 -1.69 20.16
CA GLY A 641 -6.83 -0.23 20.15
C GLY A 641 -7.57 0.42 21.32
N GLN A 642 -7.75 1.72 21.18
CA GLN A 642 -8.63 2.52 22.03
C GLN A 642 -9.69 3.09 21.11
N VAL A 643 -10.93 3.18 21.58
CA VAL A 643 -12.01 3.78 20.81
C VAL A 643 -11.57 5.13 20.24
N THR A 644 -11.80 5.34 18.95
CA THR A 644 -11.50 6.62 18.31
C THR A 644 -12.71 7.53 18.42
N ASN A 645 -12.48 8.84 18.37
CA ASN A 645 -13.56 9.83 18.33
C ASN A 645 -14.51 9.67 17.12
N SER A 646 -14.16 8.85 16.12
CA SER A 646 -15.05 8.44 15.03
C SER A 646 -16.13 7.43 15.43
N GLN A 647 -15.99 6.76 16.57
CA GLN A 647 -16.92 5.73 17.06
C GLN A 647 -17.75 6.19 18.26
N LEU A 648 -17.41 7.34 18.85
CA LEU A 648 -18.11 7.92 19.99
C LEU A 648 -19.19 8.88 19.50
N PHE A 649 -20.42 8.66 19.96
CA PHE A 649 -21.57 9.48 19.63
C PHE A 649 -22.14 10.15 20.88
N ALA A 650 -22.44 11.45 20.79
CA ALA A 650 -23.04 12.18 21.90
C ALA A 650 -24.37 11.51 22.27
N PHE A 651 -24.54 11.16 23.55
CA PHE A 651 -25.69 10.36 23.98
C PHE A 651 -26.19 10.80 25.35
N ASP A 652 -27.50 11.04 25.41
CA ASP A 652 -28.26 11.34 26.60
C ASP A 652 -29.22 10.18 26.88
N SER A 653 -28.92 9.37 27.89
CA SER A 653 -29.70 8.17 28.23
C SER A 653 -31.13 8.49 28.68
N THR A 654 -31.48 9.76 28.92
CA THR A 654 -32.85 10.18 29.24
C THR A 654 -33.70 10.38 27.99
N LYS A 655 -33.10 10.38 26.79
CA LYS A 655 -33.79 10.56 25.51
C LYS A 655 -33.80 9.26 24.72
N THR A 656 -35.00 8.75 24.45
CA THR A 656 -35.20 7.55 23.63
C THR A 656 -35.79 7.86 22.25
N THR A 657 -36.35 9.06 22.08
CA THR A 657 -36.93 9.57 20.83
C THR A 657 -36.27 10.87 20.43
N ASN A 658 -36.21 11.16 19.13
CA ASN A 658 -35.61 12.36 18.57
C ASN A 658 -34.15 12.55 19.02
N VAL A 659 -33.39 11.45 19.00
CA VAL A 659 -31.96 11.45 19.30
C VAL A 659 -31.20 11.72 18.02
N ALA A 660 -30.36 12.75 18.02
CA ALA A 660 -29.42 12.99 16.95
C ALA A 660 -28.15 12.18 17.21
N LEU A 661 -27.64 11.47 16.20
CA LEU A 661 -26.36 10.76 16.27
C LEU A 661 -25.25 11.71 15.80
N LEU A 662 -24.53 12.31 16.75
CA LEU A 662 -23.42 13.22 16.46
C LEU A 662 -22.09 12.52 16.72
N PRO A 663 -21.31 12.19 15.69
CA PRO A 663 -19.99 11.62 15.89
C PRO A 663 -19.04 12.66 16.51
N GLN A 664 -18.22 12.25 17.47
CA GLN A 664 -17.36 13.17 18.22
C GLN A 664 -16.31 13.85 17.31
N ASN A 665 -15.76 13.15 16.33
CA ASN A 665 -14.89 13.74 15.29
C ASN A 665 -15.61 14.68 14.31
N GLY A 666 -16.95 14.73 14.34
CA GLY A 666 -17.76 15.74 13.66
C GLY A 666 -17.83 17.08 14.41
N ASN A 667 -17.32 17.14 15.64
CA ASN A 667 -17.21 18.35 16.47
C ASN A 667 -18.51 19.18 16.57
N ASN A 668 -19.65 18.50 16.76
CA ASN A 668 -21.01 19.06 16.77
C ASN A 668 -21.45 19.75 15.46
N ALA A 669 -20.64 19.69 14.41
CA ALA A 669 -20.93 20.27 13.09
C ALA A 669 -21.56 19.25 12.12
N VAL A 670 -21.64 17.98 12.52
CA VAL A 670 -22.09 16.86 11.70
C VAL A 670 -23.14 16.05 12.46
N CYS A 671 -24.22 15.72 11.76
CA CYS A 671 -25.25 14.80 12.20
C CYS A 671 -25.33 13.65 11.20
N LEU A 672 -25.52 12.43 11.69
CA LEU A 672 -25.88 11.33 10.80
C LEU A 672 -27.31 11.55 10.29
N THR A 673 -27.54 11.19 9.04
CA THR A 673 -28.83 11.36 8.36
C THR A 673 -29.18 10.12 7.55
N ALA A 674 -30.41 9.65 7.68
CA ALA A 674 -30.97 8.68 6.76
C ALA A 674 -31.40 9.42 5.49
N GLY A 675 -30.46 9.55 4.54
CA GLY A 675 -30.69 10.27 3.28
C GLY A 675 -31.71 9.59 2.36
N SER A 676 -31.82 10.07 1.11
CA SER A 676 -32.66 9.44 0.08
C SER A 676 -32.06 8.15 -0.52
N GLY A 677 -30.83 7.80 -0.14
CA GLY A 677 -30.19 6.52 -0.45
C GLY A 677 -30.51 5.46 0.59
N ALA A 678 -30.19 4.19 0.28
CA ALA A 678 -30.35 3.10 1.23
C ALA A 678 -29.34 3.15 2.39
N ASP A 679 -28.18 3.78 2.19
CA ASP A 679 -27.12 3.86 3.19
C ASP A 679 -27.26 5.10 4.09
N LEU A 680 -26.87 4.96 5.35
CA LEU A 680 -26.76 6.02 6.34
C LEU A 680 -25.59 6.94 5.96
N ASP A 681 -25.81 8.25 5.98
CA ASP A 681 -24.80 9.23 5.59
C ASP A 681 -24.72 10.37 6.62
N GLN A 682 -24.06 11.46 6.26
CA GLN A 682 -23.93 12.65 7.08
C GLN A 682 -24.58 13.89 6.44
N THR A 683 -24.89 14.87 7.29
CA THR A 683 -25.26 16.23 6.90
C THR A 683 -24.68 17.22 7.92
N ALA A 684 -24.61 18.49 7.52
CA ALA A 684 -24.17 19.55 8.41
C ALA A 684 -25.28 19.86 9.43
N CYS A 685 -24.90 20.02 10.70
CA CYS A 685 -25.78 20.49 11.76
C CYS A 685 -25.02 21.38 12.75
N SER A 686 -25.72 22.04 13.67
CA SER A 686 -25.16 22.87 14.77
C SER A 686 -25.53 22.27 16.12
N GLY A 687 -25.07 21.05 16.38
CA GLY A 687 -25.37 20.30 17.60
C GLY A 687 -26.76 19.64 17.61
N ALA A 688 -27.01 18.83 18.64
CA ALA A 688 -28.22 17.99 18.73
C ALA A 688 -29.54 18.78 18.68
N SER A 689 -29.57 20.03 19.18
CA SER A 689 -30.77 20.87 19.16
C SER A 689 -31.15 21.39 17.78
N SER A 690 -30.21 21.37 16.83
CA SER A 690 -30.46 21.79 15.44
C SER A 690 -30.92 20.65 14.54
N ALA A 691 -30.84 19.40 15.02
CA ALA A 691 -31.18 18.23 14.24
C ALA A 691 -32.69 18.16 13.98
N THR A 692 -33.08 17.89 12.73
CA THR A 692 -34.49 17.82 12.32
C THR A 692 -34.73 16.70 11.32
N GLY A 693 -35.98 16.22 11.23
CA GLY A 693 -36.39 15.26 10.20
C GLY A 693 -35.49 14.03 10.14
N ALA A 694 -34.83 13.80 9.00
CA ALA A 694 -33.98 12.64 8.72
C ALA A 694 -32.73 12.49 9.63
N GLU A 695 -32.41 13.53 10.41
CA GLU A 695 -31.28 13.57 11.35
C GLU A 695 -31.64 13.01 12.74
N LEU A 696 -32.92 12.67 12.96
CA LEU A 696 -33.47 12.24 14.24
C LEU A 696 -33.80 10.75 14.23
N PHE A 697 -33.36 10.07 15.28
CA PHE A 697 -33.53 8.64 15.48
C PHE A 697 -34.29 8.34 16.78
N SER A 698 -34.89 7.15 16.86
CA SER A 698 -35.55 6.65 18.07
C SER A 698 -35.04 5.24 18.42
N PHE A 699 -34.71 5.01 19.68
CA PHE A 699 -34.29 3.72 20.20
C PHE A 699 -35.51 2.99 20.75
N VAL A 700 -35.82 1.84 20.16
CA VAL A 700 -36.96 1.00 20.53
C VAL A 700 -36.43 -0.33 21.02
N ALA A 701 -36.60 -0.60 22.32
CA ALA A 701 -36.22 -1.86 22.94
C ALA A 701 -37.14 -3.02 22.54
#